data_AF-A0A2E4VGG5-F1
#
_entry.id   AF-A0A2E4VGG5-F1
#
_cell.length_a   1.000
_cell.length_b   1.000
_cell.length_c   1.000
_cell.angle_alpha   90.00
_cell.angle_beta   90.00
_cell.angle_gamma   90.00
#
_symmetry.space_group_name_H-M   'P 1'
#
loop_
_entity.id
_entity.type
_entity.pdbx_description
1 polymer ?
#
loop_
_entity_poly.entity_id
_entity_poly.type
_entity_poly.pdbx_seq_one_letter_code
_entity_poly.pdbx_strand_id
1 'polypeptide(L)'
;NLSRLGLASNEIKMIPAGIGQLTNLTMLHLGYNQIKVIPAEIFQLTNLIELHLVSNQIEIIPVGIGQLTNLTTLHLGWNQIEVIPAESSILANLINLNLGYNQVRTFPQILNKTTNLEVLNLESNLIEFLPSMIGNLKTLHDLNLKNNNLTDIPAEINKLFKLQSLNLNQNRLQKFPTEVNKLSNLQQLYLSDNQIKFLPSTIRDLIKLERLHLDGNALGQLPIELSQLHGLMELDLSKNLIYQIPSELGSLKRLISLDLSHNCLTEIPSEILEIQQLETLNLDKNVRRDKVTDFGKVLTYQEHLEQLELIKQNAKKEIQIKKDFLSQVSHEIKTPMNGVIGSLNLIDAEQLNSEHRSHINRAKNSGQYLLTVINEILQFAEIEDGRIVYHQEPFDLVNTFRQARQILLPLSEQKKIQLNLDYPLTMCGKWLGDRQKVKQVAINLVSNAIKFTMVGQVKLVLKTTKFGIRVEIIDTGIGIPKDQTANIFESFNQASPEIGRSYGGTGLGLSISQRFVTGMGGKIGVDSKIGEGSNFWFELPLVQVNLWKEPEMEKKKSINLSNMKGLVVDDNTINRFIFRKFLENLGCQVDEAANGTECLTNYQQNQYDLILMDLQMPEANGYMVTEQIRQLEQSSGLKRVPILAISARIEEVKEQCKLAGMDGYIGKPFRSDELIEQLNQVIN
;
A
#
# COMPACT_ATOMS: atom_id res chain seq x y z
N ASN A 1 67.16 5.58 8.06
CA ASN A 1 67.02 6.27 9.37
C ASN A 1 66.17 7.52 9.34
N LEU A 2 65.95 8.18 8.19
CA LEU A 2 65.08 9.36 8.15
C LEU A 2 63.64 8.98 8.53
N SER A 3 63.08 9.64 9.55
CA SER A 3 61.73 9.37 10.08
C SER A 3 60.73 10.49 9.78
N ARG A 4 61.20 11.73 9.61
CA ARG A 4 60.37 12.87 9.20
C ARG A 4 61.05 13.63 8.08
N LEU A 5 60.29 13.98 7.05
CA LEU A 5 60.78 14.74 5.91
C LEU A 5 59.84 15.89 5.62
N GLY A 6 60.30 17.11 5.92
CA GLY A 6 59.61 18.36 5.64
C GLY A 6 60.19 19.03 4.40
N LEU A 7 59.36 19.21 3.39
CA LEU A 7 59.66 19.82 2.10
C LEU A 7 58.58 20.84 1.71
N ALA A 8 57.89 21.39 2.71
CA ALA A 8 56.84 22.38 2.52
C ALA A 8 57.36 23.67 1.88
N SER A 9 56.50 24.39 1.13
CA SER A 9 56.79 25.75 0.65
C SER A 9 58.04 25.85 -0.23
N ASN A 10 58.16 24.92 -1.18
CA ASN A 10 59.21 24.90 -2.19
C ASN A 10 58.59 24.96 -3.60
N GLU A 11 59.42 24.84 -4.63
CA GLU A 11 58.98 24.76 -6.04
C GLU A 11 59.05 23.33 -6.58
N ILE A 12 58.83 22.32 -5.72
CA ILE A 12 58.95 20.91 -6.11
C ILE A 12 57.83 20.57 -7.09
N LYS A 13 58.22 20.12 -8.29
CA LYS A 13 57.29 19.72 -9.36
C LYS A 13 57.02 18.22 -9.40
N MET A 14 57.96 17.43 -8.88
CA MET A 14 57.93 15.97 -8.96
C MET A 14 58.58 15.37 -7.72
N ILE A 15 57.98 14.28 -7.25
CA ILE A 15 58.55 13.46 -6.18
C ILE A 15 59.33 12.32 -6.85
N PRO A 16 60.63 12.16 -6.58
CA PRO A 16 61.44 11.12 -7.22
C PRO A 16 61.03 9.73 -6.72
N ALA A 17 61.10 8.72 -7.59
CA ALA A 17 60.80 7.32 -7.26
C ALA A 17 61.64 6.78 -6.08
N GLY A 18 62.85 7.32 -5.87
CA GLY A 18 63.71 6.99 -4.72
C GLY A 18 63.08 7.25 -3.35
N ILE A 19 61.97 8.01 -3.27
CA ILE A 19 61.22 8.24 -2.02
C ILE A 19 60.80 6.93 -1.35
N GLY A 20 60.46 5.88 -2.12
CA GLY A 20 60.04 4.58 -1.59
C GLY A 20 61.10 3.85 -0.78
N GLN A 21 62.38 4.22 -0.92
CA GLN A 21 63.49 3.65 -0.15
C GLN A 21 63.53 4.15 1.30
N LEU A 22 62.79 5.23 1.63
CA LEU A 22 62.76 5.83 2.96
C LEU A 22 61.79 5.09 3.90
N THR A 23 61.92 3.77 4.03
CA THR A 23 60.95 2.90 4.73
C THR A 23 60.73 3.21 6.22
N ASN A 24 61.59 4.01 6.86
CA ASN A 24 61.43 4.45 8.25
C ASN A 24 60.59 5.73 8.39
N LEU A 25 60.13 6.32 7.28
CA LEU A 25 59.44 7.60 7.28
C LEU A 25 58.04 7.46 7.89
N THR A 26 57.76 8.26 8.91
CA THR A 26 56.46 8.36 9.58
C THR A 26 55.72 9.65 9.21
N MET A 27 56.43 10.68 8.77
CA MET A 27 55.84 11.94 8.30
C MET A 27 56.50 12.40 7.00
N LEU A 28 55.66 12.68 6.00
CA LEU A 28 56.05 13.33 4.75
C LEU A 28 55.21 14.59 4.55
N HIS A 29 55.87 15.75 4.60
CA HIS A 29 55.20 17.04 4.39
C HIS A 29 55.69 17.70 3.10
N LEU A 30 54.83 17.73 2.10
CA LEU A 30 55.06 18.26 0.75
C LEU A 30 54.06 19.37 0.37
N GLY A 31 53.39 19.98 1.36
CA GLY A 31 52.45 21.06 1.11
C GLY A 31 53.07 22.31 0.49
N TYR A 32 52.28 23.16 -0.18
CA TYR A 32 52.72 24.39 -0.83
C TYR A 32 53.85 24.16 -1.84
N ASN A 33 53.60 23.30 -2.82
CA ASN A 33 54.53 22.97 -3.91
C ASN A 33 53.79 22.99 -5.26
N GLN A 34 54.42 22.48 -6.33
CA GLN A 34 53.87 22.42 -7.69
C GLN A 34 53.70 20.95 -8.15
N ILE A 35 53.44 20.03 -7.22
CA ILE A 35 53.37 18.59 -7.49
C ILE A 35 52.07 18.28 -8.21
N LYS A 36 52.18 17.59 -9.36
CA LYS A 36 51.02 17.15 -10.16
C LYS A 36 50.60 15.70 -9.92
N VAL A 37 51.57 14.84 -9.64
CA VAL A 37 51.38 13.40 -9.57
C VAL A 37 52.01 12.85 -8.30
N ILE A 38 51.25 12.03 -7.58
CA ILE A 38 51.75 11.22 -6.47
C ILE A 38 52.34 9.93 -7.07
N PRO A 39 53.67 9.69 -6.98
CA PRO A 39 54.28 8.49 -7.54
C PRO A 39 53.88 7.24 -6.76
N ALA A 40 53.83 6.09 -7.44
CA ALA A 40 53.43 4.82 -6.83
C ALA A 40 54.37 4.35 -5.72
N GLU A 41 55.62 4.79 -5.76
CA GLU A 41 56.67 4.45 -4.80
C GLU A 41 56.39 5.01 -3.41
N ILE A 42 55.56 6.06 -3.27
CA ILE A 42 55.10 6.53 -1.94
C ILE A 42 54.37 5.42 -1.18
N PHE A 43 53.69 4.52 -1.88
CA PHE A 43 52.90 3.45 -1.26
C PHE A 43 53.77 2.35 -0.63
N GLN A 44 55.08 2.38 -0.87
CA GLN A 44 56.06 1.51 -0.19
C GLN A 44 56.35 1.97 1.25
N LEU A 45 55.94 3.19 1.62
CA LEU A 45 56.17 3.79 2.94
C LEU A 45 55.13 3.30 3.96
N THR A 46 55.16 2.01 4.28
CA THR A 46 54.15 1.37 5.16
C THR A 46 54.15 1.90 6.60
N ASN A 47 55.22 2.56 7.05
CA ASN A 47 55.32 3.21 8.37
C ASN A 47 54.78 4.66 8.38
N LEU A 48 54.30 5.18 7.25
CA LEU A 48 53.84 6.55 7.14
C LEU A 48 52.55 6.75 7.95
N ILE A 49 52.57 7.73 8.85
CA ILE A 49 51.47 8.12 9.73
C ILE A 49 50.82 9.40 9.21
N GLU A 50 51.63 10.34 8.70
CA GLU A 50 51.17 11.63 8.20
C GLU A 50 51.67 11.90 6.78
N LEU A 51 50.73 12.23 5.89
CA LEU A 51 51.02 12.67 4.53
C LEU A 51 50.33 14.02 4.26
N HIS A 52 51.13 15.07 4.10
CA HIS A 52 50.65 16.41 3.80
C HIS A 52 51.02 16.81 2.38
N LEU A 53 50.01 17.01 1.53
CA LEU A 53 50.11 17.39 0.13
C LEU A 53 49.22 18.61 -0.20
N VAL A 54 48.89 19.41 0.83
CA VAL A 54 48.03 20.60 0.69
C VAL A 54 48.63 21.62 -0.29
N SER A 55 47.82 22.38 -1.02
CA SER A 55 48.30 23.46 -1.91
C SER A 55 49.33 22.98 -2.94
N ASN A 56 48.89 22.05 -3.80
CA ASN A 56 49.65 21.51 -4.92
C ASN A 56 48.79 21.56 -6.20
N GLN A 57 49.19 20.84 -7.24
CA GLN A 57 48.48 20.75 -8.53
C GLN A 57 48.02 19.30 -8.80
N ILE A 58 47.68 18.55 -7.75
CA ILE A 58 47.33 17.13 -7.86
C ILE A 58 45.94 16.99 -8.44
N GLU A 59 45.83 16.24 -9.55
CA GLU A 59 44.55 15.99 -10.24
C GLU A 59 43.95 14.63 -9.86
N ILE A 60 44.80 13.64 -9.56
CA ILE A 60 44.39 12.25 -9.34
C ILE A 60 45.03 11.72 -8.06
N ILE A 61 44.20 11.15 -7.19
CA ILE A 61 44.67 10.30 -6.07
C ILE A 61 44.87 8.89 -6.63
N PRO A 62 46.11 8.35 -6.65
CA PRO A 62 46.32 7.00 -7.17
C PRO A 62 45.73 5.95 -6.22
N VAL A 63 45.24 4.84 -6.80
CA VAL A 63 44.57 3.74 -6.08
C VAL A 63 45.44 3.14 -4.97
N GLY A 64 46.77 3.15 -5.14
CA GLY A 64 47.71 2.62 -4.15
C GLY A 64 47.75 3.37 -2.81
N ILE A 65 47.08 4.52 -2.67
CA ILE A 65 47.02 5.27 -1.40
C ILE A 65 46.48 4.44 -0.23
N GLY A 66 45.61 3.46 -0.51
CA GLY A 66 45.10 2.53 0.51
C GLY A 66 46.18 1.64 1.16
N GLN A 67 47.31 1.42 0.50
CA GLN A 67 48.40 0.58 1.03
C GLN A 67 49.07 1.19 2.27
N LEU A 68 48.87 2.49 2.52
CA LEU A 68 49.38 3.21 3.69
C LEU A 68 48.54 2.90 4.95
N THR A 69 48.61 1.65 5.40
CA THR A 69 47.75 1.13 6.49
C THR A 69 47.94 1.83 7.84
N ASN A 70 49.10 2.44 8.10
CA ASN A 70 49.38 3.19 9.33
C ASN A 70 49.00 4.68 9.25
N LEU A 71 48.49 5.14 8.10
CA LEU A 71 48.20 6.55 7.89
C LEU A 71 47.00 6.99 8.73
N THR A 72 47.24 7.97 9.61
CA THR A 72 46.20 8.59 10.44
C THR A 72 45.77 9.95 9.91
N THR A 73 46.67 10.65 9.19
CA THR A 73 46.43 12.01 8.70
C THR A 73 46.76 12.10 7.21
N LEU A 74 45.77 12.48 6.42
CA LEU A 74 45.92 12.73 4.99
C LEU A 74 45.37 14.11 4.63
N HIS A 75 46.26 15.03 4.26
CA HIS A 75 45.89 16.37 3.82
C HIS A 75 46.14 16.54 2.32
N LEU A 76 45.07 16.72 1.56
CA LEU A 76 45.04 16.90 0.11
C LEU A 76 44.25 18.16 -0.29
N GLY A 77 44.00 19.08 0.66
CA GLY A 77 43.27 20.30 0.36
C GLY A 77 43.99 21.23 -0.61
N TRP A 78 43.27 22.15 -1.26
CA TRP A 78 43.81 23.09 -2.24
C TRP A 78 44.56 22.37 -3.38
N ASN A 79 43.88 21.46 -4.06
CA ASN A 79 44.38 20.72 -5.22
C ASN A 79 43.32 20.76 -6.35
N GLN A 80 43.46 19.91 -7.37
CA GLN A 80 42.58 19.85 -8.53
C GLN A 80 41.89 18.47 -8.63
N ILE A 81 41.63 17.84 -7.50
CA ILE A 81 41.12 16.46 -7.44
C ILE A 81 39.64 16.44 -7.83
N GLU A 82 39.30 15.70 -8.88
CA GLU A 82 37.92 15.51 -9.32
C GLU A 82 37.31 14.19 -8.83
N VAL A 83 38.11 13.12 -8.84
CA VAL A 83 37.66 11.75 -8.58
C VAL A 83 38.48 11.14 -7.45
N ILE A 84 37.76 10.52 -6.52
CA ILE A 84 38.35 9.75 -5.44
C ILE A 84 38.15 8.25 -5.76
N PRO A 85 39.21 7.43 -5.77
CA PRO A 85 39.13 6.04 -6.19
C PRO A 85 38.20 5.19 -5.31
N ALA A 86 37.49 4.25 -5.96
CA ALA A 86 36.43 3.44 -5.36
C ALA A 86 36.93 2.18 -4.61
N GLU A 87 38.07 1.59 -5.00
CA GLU A 87 38.41 0.21 -4.60
C GLU A 87 39.85 -0.05 -4.12
N SER A 88 39.87 -0.87 -3.07
CA SER A 88 40.93 -1.71 -2.48
C SER A 88 41.78 -1.13 -1.32
N SER A 89 41.36 -1.57 -0.13
CA SER A 89 42.12 -1.70 1.12
C SER A 89 42.56 -0.45 1.89
N ILE A 90 41.75 -0.11 2.91
CA ILE A 90 42.09 0.19 4.32
C ILE A 90 43.01 1.40 4.62
N LEU A 91 42.44 2.59 4.50
CA LEU A 91 42.74 3.70 5.43
C LEU A 91 41.86 3.60 6.70
N ALA A 92 41.83 2.41 7.34
CA ALA A 92 40.97 2.21 8.53
C ALA A 92 41.48 2.97 9.76
N ASN A 93 42.78 3.26 9.81
CA ASN A 93 43.40 4.03 10.88
C ASN A 93 43.33 5.54 10.66
N LEU A 94 42.68 5.99 9.57
CA LEU A 94 42.57 7.40 9.27
C LEU A 94 41.68 8.09 10.31
N ILE A 95 42.24 9.14 10.92
CA ILE A 95 41.61 9.98 11.93
C ILE A 95 41.23 11.32 11.32
N ASN A 96 42.09 11.88 10.46
CA ASN A 96 41.89 13.18 9.82
C ASN A 96 42.06 13.08 8.30
N LEU A 97 41.00 13.46 7.57
CA LEU A 97 41.02 13.60 6.12
C LEU A 97 40.63 15.03 5.74
N ASN A 98 41.54 15.72 5.04
CA ASN A 98 41.26 17.03 4.46
C ASN A 98 41.34 16.96 2.93
N LEU A 99 40.19 17.17 2.28
CA LEU A 99 40.00 17.25 0.83
C LEU A 99 39.37 18.59 0.43
N GLY A 100 39.41 19.61 1.30
CA GLY A 100 38.80 20.91 1.02
C GLY A 100 39.45 21.64 -0.16
N TYR A 101 38.74 22.52 -0.84
CA TYR A 101 39.23 23.28 -2.01
C TYR A 101 39.75 22.35 -3.11
N ASN A 102 38.87 21.47 -3.60
CA ASN A 102 39.09 20.57 -4.73
C ASN A 102 37.89 20.64 -5.69
N GLN A 103 37.77 19.69 -6.62
CA GLN A 103 36.69 19.63 -7.61
C GLN A 103 35.85 18.35 -7.46
N VAL A 104 35.81 17.80 -6.24
CA VAL A 104 35.17 16.52 -5.95
C VAL A 104 33.66 16.63 -6.09
N ARG A 105 33.06 15.77 -6.92
CA ARG A 105 31.60 15.75 -7.16
C ARG A 105 30.85 14.71 -6.34
N THR A 106 31.53 13.65 -5.92
CA THR A 106 30.93 12.52 -5.21
C THR A 106 31.62 12.30 -3.87
N PHE A 107 30.86 11.82 -2.89
CA PHE A 107 31.40 11.54 -1.57
C PHE A 107 32.52 10.47 -1.65
N PRO A 108 33.62 10.59 -0.85
CA PRO A 108 34.78 9.71 -0.94
C PRO A 108 34.45 8.24 -0.63
N GLN A 109 34.36 7.37 -1.64
CA GLN A 109 34.05 5.95 -1.42
C GLN A 109 35.13 5.19 -0.64
N ILE A 110 36.38 5.70 -0.64
CA ILE A 110 37.49 5.17 0.17
C ILE A 110 37.17 5.13 1.67
N LEU A 111 36.22 5.94 2.14
CA LEU A 111 35.79 6.01 3.54
C LEU A 111 34.82 4.92 3.96
N ASN A 112 34.35 4.06 3.04
CA ASN A 112 33.31 3.07 3.32
C ASN A 112 33.65 2.12 4.50
N LYS A 113 34.94 1.83 4.71
CA LYS A 113 35.44 0.95 5.80
C LYS A 113 36.20 1.70 6.90
N THR A 114 36.28 3.03 6.85
CA THR A 114 36.99 3.79 7.89
C THR A 114 36.11 3.89 9.13
N THR A 115 36.64 3.48 10.28
CA THR A 115 35.90 3.44 11.55
C THR A 115 36.46 4.35 12.62
N ASN A 116 37.64 4.93 12.40
CA ASN A 116 38.34 5.81 13.34
C ASN A 116 38.37 7.28 12.90
N LEU A 117 37.67 7.65 11.82
CA LEU A 117 37.69 9.02 11.30
C LEU A 117 37.01 9.96 12.29
N GLU A 118 37.73 10.98 12.74
CA GLU A 118 37.25 11.98 13.68
C GLU A 118 37.00 13.33 13.00
N VAL A 119 37.80 13.67 11.97
CA VAL A 119 37.69 14.92 11.22
C VAL A 119 37.63 14.64 9.73
N LEU A 120 36.58 15.17 9.08
CA LEU A 120 36.42 15.13 7.64
C LEU A 120 36.14 16.53 7.09
N ASN A 121 37.09 17.05 6.32
CA ASN A 121 36.93 18.32 5.63
C ASN A 121 36.78 18.11 4.12
N LEU A 122 35.62 18.50 3.60
CA LEU A 122 35.21 18.48 2.19
C LEU A 122 34.74 19.88 1.73
N GLU A 123 35.14 20.95 2.42
CA GLU A 123 34.77 22.33 2.09
C GLU A 123 35.16 22.71 0.66
N SER A 124 34.40 23.59 0.00
CA SER A 124 34.73 24.13 -1.32
C SER A 124 35.00 23.03 -2.34
N ASN A 125 33.98 22.20 -2.55
CA ASN A 125 33.93 21.13 -3.56
C ASN A 125 32.62 21.24 -4.35
N LEU A 126 32.29 20.22 -5.14
CA LEU A 126 31.11 20.19 -6.01
C LEU A 126 30.14 19.06 -5.61
N ILE A 127 30.12 18.67 -4.33
CA ILE A 127 29.31 17.54 -3.85
C ILE A 127 27.83 17.91 -3.90
N GLU A 128 27.03 17.13 -4.64
CA GLU A 128 25.59 17.35 -4.79
C GLU A 128 24.75 16.54 -3.79
N PHE A 129 25.24 15.38 -3.36
CA PHE A 129 24.55 14.50 -2.43
C PHE A 129 25.52 13.73 -1.53
N LEU A 130 25.08 13.44 -0.31
CA LEU A 130 25.76 12.53 0.60
C LEU A 130 25.13 11.13 0.52
N PRO A 131 25.91 10.05 0.39
CA PRO A 131 25.40 8.69 0.39
C PRO A 131 25.06 8.20 1.80
N SER A 132 24.22 7.16 1.90
CA SER A 132 23.85 6.52 3.18
C SER A 132 25.05 5.98 3.98
N MET A 133 26.17 5.68 3.31
CA MET A 133 27.39 5.22 3.97
C MET A 133 28.00 6.25 4.95
N ILE A 134 27.62 7.53 4.89
CA ILE A 134 28.07 8.55 5.85
C ILE A 134 27.83 8.09 7.29
N GLY A 135 26.73 7.37 7.54
CA GLY A 135 26.39 6.84 8.87
C GLY A 135 27.33 5.76 9.40
N ASN A 136 28.29 5.28 8.61
CA ASN A 136 29.34 4.36 9.07
C ASN A 136 30.45 5.08 9.87
N LEU A 137 30.61 6.40 9.70
CA LEU A 137 31.67 7.21 10.31
C LEU A 137 31.35 7.57 11.78
N LYS A 138 31.06 6.57 12.61
CA LYS A 138 30.50 6.76 13.97
C LYS A 138 31.41 7.52 14.94
N THR A 139 32.70 7.62 14.64
CA THR A 139 33.70 8.35 15.44
C THR A 139 33.82 9.82 15.08
N LEU A 140 33.14 10.27 14.01
CA LEU A 140 33.29 11.62 13.48
C LEU A 140 32.82 12.66 14.51
N HIS A 141 33.71 13.60 14.83
CA HIS A 141 33.45 14.73 15.71
C HIS A 141 33.28 16.04 14.93
N ASP A 142 33.97 16.18 13.79
CA ASP A 142 33.89 17.37 12.93
C ASP A 142 33.68 16.99 11.46
N LEU A 143 32.61 17.54 10.86
CA LEU A 143 32.27 17.39 9.47
C LEU A 143 32.10 18.76 8.81
N ASN A 144 33.03 19.12 7.93
CA ASN A 144 32.96 20.35 7.15
C ASN A 144 32.59 20.06 5.69
N LEU A 145 31.41 20.53 5.28
CA LEU A 145 30.81 20.42 3.95
C LEU A 145 30.47 21.80 3.38
N LYS A 146 31.05 22.87 3.92
CA LYS A 146 30.81 24.24 3.48
C LYS A 146 31.09 24.41 1.99
N ASN A 147 30.36 25.29 1.31
CA ASN A 147 30.57 25.66 -0.09
C ASN A 147 30.56 24.42 -1.01
N ASN A 148 29.42 23.74 -1.05
CA ASN A 148 29.14 22.59 -1.91
C ASN A 148 27.77 22.80 -2.60
N ASN A 149 27.28 21.78 -3.30
CA ASN A 149 26.00 21.83 -4.03
C ASN A 149 24.90 20.99 -3.35
N LEU A 150 25.01 20.73 -2.03
CA LEU A 150 24.07 19.87 -1.32
C LEU A 150 22.66 20.46 -1.33
N THR A 151 21.68 19.65 -1.69
CA THR A 151 20.26 20.03 -1.68
C THR A 151 19.49 19.38 -0.54
N ASP A 152 19.99 18.27 0.01
CA ASP A 152 19.41 17.56 1.14
C ASP A 152 20.51 16.82 1.94
N ILE A 153 20.16 16.37 3.15
CA ILE A 153 21.02 15.59 4.05
C ILE A 153 20.37 14.23 4.30
N PRO A 154 21.07 13.10 4.09
CA PRO A 154 20.50 11.76 4.24
C PRO A 154 20.19 11.45 5.70
N ALA A 155 19.18 10.59 5.92
CA ALA A 155 18.74 10.23 7.26
C ALA A 155 19.83 9.56 8.09
N GLU A 156 20.77 8.87 7.46
CA GLU A 156 21.90 8.21 8.12
C GLU A 156 22.86 9.17 8.83
N ILE A 157 22.76 10.49 8.61
CA ILE A 157 23.49 11.48 9.41
C ILE A 157 23.20 11.31 10.91
N ASN A 158 22.00 10.87 11.27
CA ASN A 158 21.59 10.65 12.66
C ASN A 158 22.39 9.56 13.40
N LYS A 159 23.18 8.75 12.69
CA LYS A 159 24.05 7.71 13.25
C LYS A 159 25.38 8.26 13.76
N LEU A 160 25.69 9.52 13.48
CA LEU A 160 26.93 10.19 13.87
C LEU A 160 26.86 10.72 15.31
N PHE A 161 26.61 9.84 16.27
CA PHE A 161 26.31 10.23 17.66
C PHE A 161 27.45 11.01 18.34
N LYS A 162 28.69 10.95 17.84
CA LYS A 162 29.83 11.70 18.37
C LYS A 162 30.01 13.08 17.71
N LEU A 163 29.25 13.43 16.68
CA LEU A 163 29.43 14.67 15.94
C LEU A 163 29.20 15.88 16.86
N GLN A 164 30.18 16.78 16.91
CA GLN A 164 30.19 18.01 17.69
C GLN A 164 30.07 19.24 16.79
N SER A 165 30.67 19.20 15.60
CA SER A 165 30.66 20.28 14.62
C SER A 165 30.14 19.78 13.28
N LEU A 166 29.14 20.48 12.74
CA LEU A 166 28.63 20.27 11.38
C LEU A 166 28.56 21.60 10.65
N ASN A 167 29.36 21.74 9.60
CA ASN A 167 29.36 22.94 8.76
C ASN A 167 28.75 22.63 7.38
N LEU A 168 27.60 23.24 7.12
CA LEU A 168 26.82 23.13 5.89
C LEU A 168 26.60 24.49 5.22
N ASN A 169 27.41 25.49 5.57
CA ASN A 169 27.31 26.84 5.00
C ASN A 169 27.43 26.81 3.47
N GLN A 170 26.81 27.76 2.78
CA GLN A 170 26.96 27.96 1.34
C GLN A 170 26.62 26.69 0.55
N ASN A 171 25.45 26.11 0.83
CA ASN A 171 24.88 24.98 0.09
C ASN A 171 23.55 25.40 -0.53
N ARG A 172 22.73 24.43 -0.98
CA ARG A 172 21.43 24.67 -1.63
C ARG A 172 20.29 24.03 -0.84
N LEU A 173 20.43 23.93 0.48
CA LEU A 173 19.42 23.32 1.35
C LEU A 173 18.17 24.20 1.39
N GLN A 174 17.05 23.68 0.88
CA GLN A 174 15.76 24.39 0.90
C GLN A 174 15.02 24.22 2.24
N LYS A 175 15.40 23.22 3.03
CA LYS A 175 14.78 22.87 4.29
C LYS A 175 15.86 22.62 5.33
N PHE A 176 15.50 22.86 6.59
CA PHE A 176 16.34 22.45 7.70
C PHE A 176 16.38 20.90 7.76
N PRO A 177 17.56 20.27 7.86
CA PRO A 177 17.70 18.82 7.92
C PRO A 177 17.26 18.30 9.29
N THR A 178 16.02 17.82 9.40
CA THR A 178 15.40 17.42 10.69
C THR A 178 16.13 16.28 11.40
N GLU A 179 16.86 15.47 10.67
CA GLU A 179 17.60 14.32 11.16
C GLU A 179 18.83 14.74 11.97
N VAL A 180 19.35 15.95 11.72
CA VAL A 180 20.40 16.57 12.53
C VAL A 180 19.94 16.77 13.97
N ASN A 181 18.63 16.94 14.22
CA ASN A 181 18.08 17.11 15.58
C ASN A 181 18.26 15.86 16.47
N LYS A 182 18.61 14.70 15.90
CA LYS A 182 18.96 13.50 16.67
C LYS A 182 20.41 13.46 17.15
N LEU A 183 21.24 14.42 16.73
CA LEU A 183 22.64 14.54 17.12
C LEU A 183 22.79 15.23 18.48
N SER A 184 22.52 14.48 19.54
CA SER A 184 22.54 14.98 20.93
C SER A 184 23.90 15.50 21.44
N ASN A 185 25.00 15.23 20.73
CA ASN A 185 26.33 15.76 21.04
C ASN A 185 26.74 16.97 20.22
N LEU A 186 25.89 17.43 19.29
CA LEU A 186 26.21 18.54 18.41
C LEU A 186 26.28 19.85 19.21
N GLN A 187 27.41 20.54 19.09
CA GLN A 187 27.72 21.82 19.74
C GLN A 187 27.68 22.98 18.75
N GLN A 188 28.07 22.74 17.49
CA GLN A 188 28.17 23.77 16.47
C GLN A 188 27.44 23.31 15.21
N LEU A 189 26.47 24.11 14.77
CA LEU A 189 25.74 23.90 13.53
C LEU A 189 25.77 25.16 12.69
N TYR A 190 26.41 25.08 11.53
CA TYR A 190 26.51 26.18 10.58
C TYR A 190 25.68 25.84 9.34
N LEU A 191 24.69 26.67 9.04
CA LEU A 191 23.74 26.55 7.93
C LEU A 191 23.60 27.88 7.16
N SER A 192 24.56 28.79 7.29
CA SER A 192 24.58 30.10 6.64
C SER A 192 24.50 29.99 5.12
N ASP A 193 23.97 31.00 4.44
CA ASP A 193 23.88 31.10 2.97
C ASP A 193 23.25 29.84 2.32
N ASN A 194 22.08 29.43 2.82
CA ASN A 194 21.26 28.35 2.25
C ASN A 194 19.88 28.92 1.79
N GLN A 195 18.89 28.06 1.56
CA GLN A 195 17.54 28.44 1.12
C GLN A 195 16.47 28.03 2.14
N ILE A 196 16.84 27.95 3.42
CA ILE A 196 15.97 27.46 4.49
C ILE A 196 14.93 28.53 4.81
N LYS A 197 13.65 28.12 4.77
CA LYS A 197 12.51 29.02 5.06
C LYS A 197 11.97 28.90 6.48
N PHE A 198 12.12 27.72 7.09
CA PHE A 198 11.54 27.41 8.40
C PHE A 198 12.48 26.54 9.23
N LEU A 199 12.45 26.74 10.53
CA LEU A 199 13.06 25.84 11.51
C LEU A 199 11.98 24.90 12.10
N PRO A 200 12.29 23.61 12.29
CA PRO A 200 11.34 22.66 12.85
C PRO A 200 11.22 22.84 14.38
N SER A 201 10.07 22.49 14.96
CA SER A 201 9.90 22.45 16.41
C SER A 201 10.82 21.44 17.10
N THR A 202 11.29 20.42 16.36
CA THR A 202 12.26 19.43 16.85
C THR A 202 13.66 19.99 17.05
N ILE A 203 13.93 21.26 16.69
CA ILE A 203 15.23 21.90 16.96
C ILE A 203 15.59 21.89 18.45
N ARG A 204 14.59 21.88 19.34
CA ARG A 204 14.75 21.72 20.80
C ARG A 204 15.55 20.49 21.24
N ASP A 205 15.61 19.45 20.39
CA ASP A 205 16.30 18.20 20.73
C ASP A 205 17.84 18.38 20.73
N LEU A 206 18.37 19.48 20.17
CA LEU A 206 19.81 19.82 20.13
C LEU A 206 20.30 20.44 21.45
N ILE A 207 20.12 19.73 22.56
CA ILE A 207 20.34 20.23 23.93
C ILE A 207 21.77 20.69 24.25
N LYS A 208 22.78 20.24 23.48
CA LYS A 208 24.20 20.62 23.66
C LYS A 208 24.66 21.71 22.70
N LEU A 209 23.77 22.26 21.88
CA LEU A 209 24.14 23.25 20.88
C LEU A 209 24.58 24.56 21.56
N GLU A 210 25.76 25.03 21.18
CA GLU A 210 26.40 26.25 21.68
C GLU A 210 26.45 27.33 20.59
N ARG A 211 26.62 26.95 19.32
CA ARG A 211 26.61 27.87 18.18
C ARG A 211 25.64 27.42 17.10
N LEU A 212 24.79 28.35 16.65
CA LEU A 212 23.86 28.14 15.56
C LEU A 212 23.93 29.33 14.59
N HIS A 213 24.43 29.09 13.38
CA HIS A 213 24.49 30.11 12.33
C HIS A 213 23.50 29.74 11.23
N LEU A 214 22.58 30.67 10.96
CA LEU A 214 21.50 30.55 10.01
C LEU A 214 21.38 31.81 9.14
N ASP A 215 22.43 32.64 9.11
CA ASP A 215 22.45 33.87 8.34
C ASP A 215 22.33 33.63 6.84
N GLY A 216 21.80 34.60 6.09
CA GLY A 216 21.69 34.49 4.62
C GLY A 216 20.72 33.41 4.15
N ASN A 217 19.70 33.09 4.95
CA ASN A 217 18.60 32.19 4.59
C ASN A 217 17.32 32.99 4.27
N ALA A 218 16.17 32.31 4.23
CA ALA A 218 14.86 32.92 3.97
C ALA A 218 13.89 32.72 5.15
N LEU A 219 14.41 32.70 6.39
CA LEU A 219 13.60 32.49 7.59
C LEU A 219 12.63 33.65 7.82
N GLY A 220 11.33 33.37 7.89
CA GLY A 220 10.29 34.37 8.19
C GLY A 220 9.86 34.41 9.66
N GLN A 221 9.66 33.23 10.26
CA GLN A 221 9.25 33.08 11.66
C GLN A 221 10.18 32.12 12.39
N LEU A 222 10.45 32.39 13.66
CA LEU A 222 11.21 31.52 14.55
C LEU A 222 10.25 30.68 15.43
N PRO A 223 10.48 29.36 15.58
CA PRO A 223 9.70 28.53 16.49
C PRO A 223 10.01 28.88 17.94
N ILE A 224 8.99 28.82 18.81
CA ILE A 224 9.15 29.05 20.25
C ILE A 224 10.15 28.04 20.84
N GLU A 225 10.20 26.82 20.31
CA GLU A 225 11.11 25.75 20.70
C GLU A 225 12.60 26.13 20.58
N LEU A 226 12.96 27.15 19.80
CA LEU A 226 14.33 27.66 19.74
C LEU A 226 14.81 28.16 21.12
N SER A 227 13.89 28.65 21.96
CA SER A 227 14.16 29.07 23.34
C SER A 227 14.61 27.94 24.28
N GLN A 228 14.40 26.68 23.89
CA GLN A 228 14.75 25.51 24.69
C GLN A 228 16.22 25.10 24.53
N LEU A 229 16.97 25.76 23.64
CA LEU A 229 18.40 25.57 23.47
C LEU A 229 19.18 26.26 24.59
N HIS A 230 18.98 25.83 25.84
CA HIS A 230 19.55 26.47 27.03
C HIS A 230 21.09 26.54 27.04
N GLY A 231 21.75 25.74 26.20
CA GLY A 231 23.20 25.74 25.99
C GLY A 231 23.74 26.80 25.03
N LEU A 232 22.86 27.47 24.26
CA LEU A 232 23.23 28.32 23.14
C LEU A 232 23.95 29.59 23.61
N MET A 233 25.11 29.85 23.03
CA MET A 233 25.98 31.00 23.28
C MET A 233 26.00 31.98 22.11
N GLU A 234 25.89 31.47 20.89
CA GLU A 234 25.97 32.29 19.68
C GLU A 234 24.83 31.89 18.73
N LEU A 235 24.05 32.90 18.34
CA LEU A 235 22.94 32.77 17.41
C LEU A 235 23.04 33.84 16.34
N ASP A 236 23.40 33.44 15.12
CA ASP A 236 23.40 34.32 13.96
C ASP A 236 22.19 34.04 13.08
N LEU A 237 21.28 35.01 13.01
CA LEU A 237 20.06 35.01 12.22
C LEU A 237 20.05 36.17 11.22
N SER A 238 21.21 36.78 10.97
CA SER A 238 21.30 37.95 10.12
C SER A 238 20.91 37.66 8.66
N LYS A 239 20.52 38.69 7.90
CA LYS A 239 20.16 38.57 6.47
C LYS A 239 19.07 37.53 6.19
N ASN A 240 18.03 37.50 7.02
CA ASN A 240 16.84 36.66 6.83
C ASN A 240 15.61 37.55 6.53
N LEU A 241 14.41 36.99 6.66
CA LEU A 241 13.12 37.68 6.47
C LEU A 241 12.33 37.77 7.78
N ILE A 242 13.00 37.71 8.93
CA ILE A 242 12.36 37.59 10.24
C ILE A 242 11.63 38.89 10.57
N TYR A 243 10.32 38.79 10.85
CA TYR A 243 9.48 39.95 11.17
C TYR A 243 9.10 40.05 12.65
N GLN A 244 9.18 38.94 13.39
CA GLN A 244 8.88 38.89 14.82
C GLN A 244 9.82 37.89 15.51
N ILE A 245 10.21 38.22 16.75
CA ILE A 245 10.97 37.33 17.63
C ILE A 245 10.03 36.85 18.75
N PRO A 246 9.97 35.55 19.06
CA PRO A 246 9.21 35.07 20.21
C PRO A 246 9.81 35.59 21.53
N SER A 247 8.97 36.06 22.44
CA SER A 247 9.37 36.55 23.77
C SER A 247 10.16 35.51 24.57
N GLU A 248 9.84 34.23 24.37
CA GLU A 248 10.48 33.09 25.01
C GLU A 248 11.97 32.99 24.67
N LEU A 249 12.44 33.60 23.58
CA LEU A 249 13.87 33.64 23.24
C LEU A 249 14.71 34.31 24.35
N GLY A 250 14.11 35.21 25.15
CA GLY A 250 14.73 35.79 26.34
C GLY A 250 15.13 34.77 27.43
N SER A 251 14.61 33.54 27.37
CA SER A 251 14.99 32.47 28.30
C SER A 251 16.37 31.86 28.04
N LEU A 252 17.04 32.23 26.94
CA LEU A 252 18.39 31.77 26.58
C LEU A 252 19.48 32.43 27.44
N LYS A 253 19.56 32.05 28.72
CA LYS A 253 20.44 32.67 29.72
C LYS A 253 21.95 32.58 29.45
N ARG A 254 22.38 31.70 28.53
CA ARG A 254 23.78 31.50 28.14
C ARG A 254 24.19 32.24 26.87
N LEU A 255 23.27 32.96 26.24
CA LEU A 255 23.51 33.63 24.97
C LEU A 255 24.41 34.85 25.17
N ILE A 256 25.53 34.86 24.45
CA ILE A 256 26.58 35.89 24.47
C ILE A 256 26.47 36.80 23.25
N SER A 257 26.17 36.22 22.09
CA SER A 257 26.05 36.93 20.82
C SER A 257 24.74 36.59 20.12
N LEU A 258 24.00 37.62 19.73
CA LEU A 258 22.79 37.54 18.93
C LEU A 258 22.87 38.52 17.77
N ASP A 259 22.97 38.00 16.54
CA ASP A 259 22.89 38.82 15.34
C ASP A 259 21.53 38.64 14.65
N LEU A 260 20.79 39.73 14.56
CA LEU A 260 19.48 39.84 13.93
C LEU A 260 19.48 40.94 12.86
N SER A 261 20.65 41.39 12.43
CA SER A 261 20.79 42.43 11.43
C SER A 261 20.22 42.00 10.07
N HIS A 262 19.87 42.96 9.23
CA HIS A 262 19.33 42.71 7.88
C HIS A 262 18.06 41.83 7.86
N ASN A 263 17.15 42.03 8.82
CA ASN A 263 15.84 41.37 8.88
C ASN A 263 14.69 42.37 8.65
N CYS A 264 13.46 41.98 8.98
CA CYS A 264 12.23 42.77 8.83
C CYS A 264 11.60 43.12 10.20
N LEU A 265 12.38 43.16 11.28
CA LEU A 265 11.86 43.34 12.64
C LEU A 265 11.24 44.73 12.84
N THR A 266 10.05 44.77 13.46
CA THR A 266 9.39 46.03 13.85
C THR A 266 9.43 46.29 15.35
N GLU A 267 9.56 45.23 16.14
CA GLU A 267 9.60 45.27 17.59
C GLU A 267 10.56 44.21 18.10
N ILE A 268 11.07 44.43 19.31
CA ILE A 268 11.96 43.52 20.01
C ILE A 268 11.34 43.25 21.38
N PRO A 269 11.05 41.99 21.74
CA PRO A 269 10.52 41.65 23.06
C PRO A 269 11.46 42.16 24.16
N SER A 270 10.88 42.72 25.23
CA SER A 270 11.64 43.19 26.40
C SER A 270 12.47 42.09 27.05
N GLU A 271 12.01 40.85 26.94
CA GLU A 271 12.64 39.64 27.46
C GLU A 271 14.03 39.39 26.86
N ILE A 272 14.32 39.87 25.65
CA ILE A 272 15.68 39.78 25.05
C ILE A 272 16.67 40.63 25.84
N LEU A 273 16.22 41.76 26.40
CA LEU A 273 17.04 42.62 27.25
C LEU A 273 17.29 42.00 28.65
N GLU A 274 16.55 40.94 29.01
CA GLU A 274 16.75 40.21 30.27
C GLU A 274 17.86 39.16 30.18
N ILE A 275 18.43 38.92 29.00
CA ILE A 275 19.53 37.99 28.80
C ILE A 275 20.82 38.58 29.40
N GLN A 276 21.13 38.19 30.63
CA GLN A 276 22.24 38.77 31.41
C GLN A 276 23.64 38.55 30.82
N GLN A 277 23.83 37.49 30.03
CA GLN A 277 25.14 37.15 29.44
C GLN A 277 25.37 37.78 28.06
N LEU A 278 24.38 38.51 27.52
CA LEU A 278 24.45 39.04 26.16
C LEU A 278 25.46 40.19 26.09
N GLU A 279 26.57 39.96 25.38
CA GLU A 279 27.62 40.95 25.15
C GLU A 279 27.41 41.68 23.82
N THR A 280 26.91 40.98 22.80
CA THR A 280 26.70 41.52 21.45
C THR A 280 25.26 41.29 21.01
N LEU A 281 24.57 42.38 20.69
CA LEU A 281 23.25 42.37 20.06
C LEU A 281 23.29 43.25 18.81
N ASN A 282 23.27 42.63 17.63
CA ASN A 282 23.27 43.35 16.37
C ASN A 282 21.87 43.39 15.76
N LEU A 283 21.35 44.59 15.53
CA LEU A 283 20.00 44.85 15.04
C LEU A 283 19.99 45.73 13.79
N ASP A 284 21.17 45.96 13.20
CA ASP A 284 21.33 46.89 12.08
C ASP A 284 20.45 46.51 10.89
N LYS A 285 19.94 47.52 10.16
CA LYS A 285 19.22 47.32 8.88
C LYS A 285 17.98 46.41 8.98
N ASN A 286 17.28 46.47 10.10
CA ASN A 286 15.89 46.02 10.19
C ASN A 286 14.97 47.11 9.60
N VAL A 287 14.59 46.97 8.33
CA VAL A 287 13.81 48.00 7.61
C VAL A 287 12.34 47.57 7.52
N ARG A 288 11.43 48.47 7.90
CA ARG A 288 9.99 48.33 7.72
C ARG A 288 9.68 48.26 6.22
N ARG A 289 9.30 47.09 5.68
CA ARG A 289 8.59 47.07 4.38
C ARG A 289 7.19 47.59 4.66
N ASP A 290 6.92 48.83 4.27
CA ASP A 290 5.61 49.46 4.34
C ASP A 290 4.56 48.65 3.57
N LYS A 291 3.93 47.66 4.23
CA LYS A 291 2.65 46.98 3.87
C LYS A 291 2.40 45.75 4.76
N VAL A 292 2.31 45.89 6.09
CA VAL A 292 1.85 44.77 6.94
C VAL A 292 0.94 45.26 8.06
N THR A 293 -0.30 45.58 7.69
CA THR A 293 -1.44 45.30 8.55
C THR A 293 -2.33 44.36 7.74
N ASP A 294 -2.54 43.14 8.25
CA ASP A 294 -3.37 42.06 7.70
C ASP A 294 -2.68 40.99 6.81
N PHE A 295 -1.49 41.24 6.24
CA PHE A 295 -0.76 40.20 5.50
C PHE A 295 -0.12 39.12 6.38
N GLY A 296 0.31 39.45 7.60
CA GLY A 296 0.98 38.48 8.49
C GLY A 296 0.09 37.29 8.86
N LYS A 297 -1.20 37.53 9.10
CA LYS A 297 -2.18 36.46 9.40
C LYS A 297 -2.53 35.62 8.16
N VAL A 298 -2.68 36.26 7.00
CA VAL A 298 -2.98 35.58 5.73
C VAL A 298 -1.79 34.75 5.26
N LEU A 299 -0.57 35.28 5.41
CA LEU A 299 0.66 34.57 5.09
C LEU A 299 0.89 33.42 6.07
N THR A 300 0.70 33.59 7.39
CA THR A 300 0.77 32.46 8.33
C THR A 300 -0.27 31.37 8.02
N TYR A 301 -1.47 31.72 7.56
CA TYR A 301 -2.46 30.71 7.17
C TYR A 301 -2.06 29.99 5.88
N GLN A 302 -1.57 30.73 4.87
CA GLN A 302 -1.05 30.14 3.63
C GLN A 302 0.21 29.29 3.87
N GLU A 303 1.11 29.72 4.75
CA GLU A 303 2.35 29.01 5.11
C GLU A 303 2.07 27.79 5.98
N HIS A 304 1.09 27.86 6.89
CA HIS A 304 0.63 26.69 7.65
C HIS A 304 -0.10 25.70 6.73
N LEU A 305 -0.87 26.19 5.75
CA LEU A 305 -1.42 25.36 4.68
C LEU A 305 -0.32 24.73 3.81
N GLU A 306 0.74 25.47 3.46
CA GLU A 306 1.88 24.94 2.71
C GLU A 306 2.66 23.90 3.52
N GLN A 307 2.87 24.10 4.83
CA GLN A 307 3.47 23.10 5.71
C GLN A 307 2.59 21.85 5.83
N LEU A 308 1.28 22.02 6.00
CA LEU A 308 0.33 20.92 6.02
C LEU A 308 0.30 20.18 4.67
N GLU A 309 0.35 20.91 3.54
CA GLU A 309 0.44 20.33 2.22
C GLU A 309 1.76 19.59 2.01
N LEU A 310 2.87 20.11 2.54
CA LEU A 310 4.18 19.48 2.45
C LEU A 310 4.27 18.21 3.30
N ILE A 311 3.78 18.24 4.55
CA ILE A 311 3.67 17.06 5.39
C ILE A 311 2.80 16.02 4.70
N LYS A 312 1.66 16.45 4.14
CA LYS A 312 0.77 15.59 3.35
C LYS A 312 1.45 15.05 2.09
N GLN A 313 2.28 15.85 1.40
CA GLN A 313 3.03 15.41 0.21
C GLN A 313 4.14 14.42 0.57
N ASN A 314 4.86 14.64 1.67
CA ASN A 314 5.89 13.73 2.15
C ASN A 314 5.30 12.39 2.60
N ALA A 315 4.22 12.42 3.40
CA ALA A 315 3.47 11.23 3.76
C ALA A 315 2.91 10.52 2.50
N LYS A 316 2.39 11.27 1.53
CA LYS A 316 1.97 10.71 0.23
C LYS A 316 3.13 10.08 -0.56
N LYS A 317 4.32 10.69 -0.57
CA LYS A 317 5.51 10.15 -1.24
C LYS A 317 5.98 8.87 -0.57
N GLU A 318 6.03 8.83 0.75
CA GLU A 318 6.43 7.63 1.51
C GLU A 318 5.47 6.47 1.26
N ILE A 319 4.16 6.74 1.30
CA ILE A 319 3.11 5.80 0.92
C ILE A 319 3.29 5.34 -0.54
N GLN A 320 3.57 6.28 -1.46
CA GLN A 320 3.75 5.97 -2.89
C GLN A 320 4.99 5.10 -3.14
N ILE A 321 6.12 5.37 -2.48
CA ILE A 321 7.32 4.54 -2.56
C ILE A 321 7.05 3.13 -2.04
N LYS A 322 6.39 3.01 -0.89
CA LYS A 322 6.00 1.70 -0.32
C LYS A 322 5.09 0.93 -1.27
N LYS A 323 4.18 1.63 -1.97
CA LYS A 323 3.28 1.07 -2.98
C LYS A 323 4.01 0.61 -4.24
N ASP A 324 4.87 1.46 -4.80
CA ASP A 324 5.62 1.14 -6.02
C ASP A 324 6.52 -0.07 -5.77
N PHE A 325 7.13 -0.14 -4.59
CA PHE A 325 7.87 -1.31 -4.14
C PHE A 325 7.01 -2.58 -4.07
N LEU A 326 5.84 -2.54 -3.42
CA LEU A 326 4.96 -3.71 -3.32
C LEU A 326 4.44 -4.18 -4.68
N SER A 327 4.05 -3.25 -5.56
CA SER A 327 3.62 -3.55 -6.93
C SER A 327 4.73 -4.19 -7.75
N GLN A 328 5.95 -3.66 -7.66
CA GLN A 328 7.11 -4.19 -8.35
C GLN A 328 7.48 -5.59 -7.82
N VAL A 329 7.51 -5.79 -6.51
CA VAL A 329 7.75 -7.10 -5.88
C VAL A 329 6.71 -8.13 -6.33
N SER A 330 5.43 -7.75 -6.39
CA SER A 330 4.38 -8.63 -6.91
C SER A 330 4.63 -9.03 -8.37
N HIS A 331 4.97 -8.08 -9.24
CA HIS A 331 5.27 -8.35 -10.64
C HIS A 331 6.50 -9.25 -10.82
N GLU A 332 7.56 -8.99 -10.05
CA GLU A 332 8.81 -9.76 -10.00
C GLU A 332 8.59 -11.19 -9.48
N ILE A 333 7.62 -11.43 -8.60
CA ILE A 333 7.29 -12.79 -8.13
C ILE A 333 6.30 -13.48 -9.07
N LYS A 334 5.31 -12.76 -9.62
CA LYS A 334 4.26 -13.33 -10.48
C LYS A 334 4.81 -13.90 -11.79
N THR A 335 5.80 -13.22 -12.36
CA THR A 335 6.43 -13.61 -13.63
C THR A 335 7.10 -14.99 -13.56
N PRO A 336 8.06 -15.25 -12.64
CA PRO A 336 8.68 -16.57 -12.50
C PRO A 336 7.69 -17.63 -12.04
N MET A 337 6.72 -17.30 -11.17
CA MET A 337 5.72 -18.25 -10.69
C MET A 337 4.77 -18.72 -11.80
N ASN A 338 4.33 -17.82 -12.69
CA ASN A 338 3.56 -18.19 -13.88
C ASN A 338 4.39 -19.04 -14.84
N GLY A 339 5.70 -18.79 -14.94
CA GLY A 339 6.64 -19.63 -15.67
C GLY A 339 6.68 -21.06 -15.12
N VAL A 340 6.86 -21.21 -13.80
CA VAL A 340 6.86 -22.52 -13.12
C VAL A 340 5.53 -23.25 -13.33
N ILE A 341 4.38 -22.59 -13.15
CA ILE A 341 3.06 -23.19 -13.37
C ILE A 341 2.86 -23.57 -14.84
N GLY A 342 3.32 -22.73 -15.77
CA GLY A 342 3.30 -23.00 -17.21
C GLY A 342 4.10 -24.24 -17.57
N SER A 343 5.34 -24.35 -17.07
CA SER A 343 6.19 -25.53 -17.26
C SER A 343 5.55 -26.79 -16.68
N LEU A 344 4.92 -26.70 -15.51
CA LEU A 344 4.20 -27.84 -14.91
C LEU A 344 2.96 -28.25 -15.72
N ASN A 345 2.28 -27.33 -16.42
CA ASN A 345 1.14 -27.62 -17.29
C ASN A 345 1.55 -28.28 -18.62
N LEU A 346 2.80 -28.10 -19.06
CA LEU A 346 3.34 -28.69 -20.30
C LEU A 346 3.77 -30.15 -20.11
N ILE A 347 3.85 -30.63 -18.86
CA ILE A 347 4.15 -32.03 -18.58
C ILE A 347 2.90 -32.85 -18.91
N ASP A 348 3.04 -33.79 -19.85
CA ASP A 348 1.94 -34.62 -20.34
C ASP A 348 1.38 -35.51 -19.22
N ALA A 349 0.12 -35.27 -18.86
CA ALA A 349 -0.57 -35.96 -17.78
C ALA A 349 -0.71 -37.48 -18.05
N GLU A 350 -0.73 -37.88 -19.31
CA GLU A 350 -1.00 -39.27 -19.73
C GLU A 350 0.22 -40.19 -19.57
N GLN A 351 1.43 -39.65 -19.55
CA GLN A 351 2.68 -40.43 -19.39
C GLN A 351 3.17 -40.54 -17.93
N LEU A 352 2.51 -39.86 -17.00
CA LEU A 352 2.91 -39.81 -15.60
C LEU A 352 2.27 -40.94 -14.78
N ASN A 353 3.07 -41.59 -13.93
CA ASN A 353 2.56 -42.48 -12.90
C ASN A 353 1.77 -41.67 -11.83
N SER A 354 0.97 -42.37 -11.01
CA SER A 354 0.08 -41.76 -10.02
C SER A 354 0.81 -40.89 -8.98
N GLU A 355 2.05 -41.27 -8.62
CA GLU A 355 2.88 -40.55 -7.66
C GLU A 355 3.41 -39.23 -8.24
N HIS A 356 3.99 -39.25 -9.44
CA HIS A 356 4.47 -38.04 -10.11
C HIS A 356 3.34 -37.06 -10.43
N ARG A 357 2.16 -37.56 -10.83
CA ARG A 357 0.96 -36.72 -11.02
C ARG A 357 0.54 -36.02 -9.73
N SER A 358 0.62 -36.72 -8.59
CA SER A 358 0.36 -36.14 -7.26
C SER A 358 1.39 -35.08 -6.86
N HIS A 359 2.68 -35.27 -7.18
CA HIS A 359 3.72 -34.27 -6.93
C HIS A 359 3.54 -33.00 -7.79
N ILE A 360 3.23 -33.16 -9.07
CA ILE A 360 2.97 -32.03 -9.98
C ILE A 360 1.75 -31.22 -9.54
N ASN A 361 0.65 -31.91 -9.18
CA ASN A 361 -0.55 -31.24 -8.65
C ASN A 361 -0.26 -30.49 -7.34
N ARG A 362 0.54 -31.06 -6.43
CA ARG A 362 0.95 -30.36 -5.20
C ARG A 362 1.81 -29.12 -5.48
N ALA A 363 2.76 -29.20 -6.40
CA ALA A 363 3.59 -28.06 -6.78
C ALA A 363 2.76 -26.96 -7.45
N LYS A 364 1.86 -27.31 -8.36
CA LYS A 364 0.95 -26.38 -9.03
C LYS A 364 0.02 -25.68 -8.03
N ASN A 365 -0.60 -26.44 -7.13
CA ASN A 365 -1.48 -25.89 -6.09
C ASN A 365 -0.71 -24.97 -5.14
N SER A 366 0.54 -25.31 -4.79
CA SER A 366 1.39 -24.46 -3.94
C SER A 366 1.75 -23.15 -4.63
N GLY A 367 2.04 -23.19 -5.94
CA GLY A 367 2.33 -21.98 -6.70
C GLY A 367 1.12 -21.06 -6.88
N GLN A 368 -0.06 -21.64 -7.13
CA GLN A 368 -1.32 -20.90 -7.19
C GLN A 368 -1.71 -20.30 -5.83
N TYR A 369 -1.46 -21.03 -4.74
CA TYR A 369 -1.63 -20.52 -3.39
C TYR A 369 -0.73 -19.31 -3.13
N LEU A 370 0.56 -19.38 -3.48
CA LEU A 370 1.49 -18.27 -3.30
C LEU A 370 1.03 -17.00 -4.06
N LEU A 371 0.58 -17.17 -5.30
CA LEU A 371 0.02 -16.06 -6.08
C LEU A 371 -1.23 -15.46 -5.42
N THR A 372 -2.06 -16.30 -4.81
CA THR A 372 -3.25 -15.85 -4.07
C THR A 372 -2.85 -15.02 -2.85
N VAL A 373 -1.88 -15.49 -2.06
CA VAL A 373 -1.33 -14.78 -0.89
C VAL A 373 -0.77 -13.40 -1.28
N ILE A 374 0.00 -13.33 -2.36
CA ILE A 374 0.58 -12.06 -2.85
C ILE A 374 -0.53 -11.09 -3.27
N ASN A 375 -1.53 -11.57 -4.00
CA ASN A 375 -2.66 -10.73 -4.41
C ASN A 375 -3.46 -10.23 -3.20
N GLU A 376 -3.64 -11.06 -2.16
CA GLU A 376 -4.32 -10.65 -0.92
C GLU A 376 -3.54 -9.57 -0.16
N ILE A 377 -2.21 -9.69 -0.08
CA ILE A 377 -1.34 -8.68 0.55
C ILE A 377 -1.41 -7.35 -0.22
N LEU A 378 -1.37 -7.41 -1.55
CA LEU A 378 -1.52 -6.21 -2.38
C LEU A 378 -2.88 -5.55 -2.20
N GLN A 379 -3.96 -6.34 -2.25
CA GLN A 379 -5.31 -5.82 -2.04
C GLN A 379 -5.45 -5.19 -0.65
N PHE A 380 -4.85 -5.80 0.38
CA PHE A 380 -4.81 -5.23 1.72
C PHE A 380 -4.08 -3.88 1.77
N ALA A 381 -2.92 -3.77 1.12
CA ALA A 381 -2.19 -2.51 1.02
C ALA A 381 -2.98 -1.42 0.26
N GLU A 382 -3.69 -1.78 -0.81
CA GLU A 382 -4.57 -0.85 -1.54
C GLU A 382 -5.76 -0.37 -0.70
N ILE A 383 -6.24 -1.22 0.21
CA ILE A 383 -7.35 -0.92 1.12
C ILE A 383 -6.90 0.07 2.22
N GLU A 384 -5.71 -0.11 2.82
CA GLU A 384 -5.19 0.81 3.86
C GLU A 384 -5.01 2.24 3.36
N ASP A 385 -4.63 2.39 2.08
CA ASP A 385 -4.40 3.69 1.45
C ASP A 385 -5.69 4.44 1.06
N GLY A 386 -6.87 3.86 1.29
CA GLY A 386 -8.17 4.49 1.02
C GLY A 386 -8.48 4.73 -0.46
N ARG A 387 -7.73 4.12 -1.39
CA ARG A 387 -7.88 4.29 -2.85
C ARG A 387 -8.74 3.22 -3.52
N ILE A 388 -9.63 2.55 -2.77
CA ILE A 388 -10.53 1.56 -3.37
C ILE A 388 -11.50 2.29 -4.29
N VAL A 389 -11.32 2.09 -5.60
CA VAL A 389 -12.29 2.54 -6.59
C VAL A 389 -13.42 1.52 -6.62
N TYR A 390 -14.62 1.97 -6.29
CA TYR A 390 -15.84 1.17 -6.42
C TYR A 390 -16.50 1.53 -7.74
N HIS A 391 -16.69 0.54 -8.60
CA HIS A 391 -17.36 0.73 -9.87
C HIS A 391 -18.86 0.46 -9.69
N GLN A 392 -19.68 1.50 -9.83
CA GLN A 392 -21.14 1.37 -9.77
C GLN A 392 -21.67 1.09 -11.17
N GLU A 393 -21.93 -0.19 -11.48
CA GLU A 393 -22.48 -0.61 -12.76
C GLU A 393 -23.73 -1.50 -12.58
N PRO A 394 -24.70 -1.46 -13.51
CA PRO A 394 -25.81 -2.41 -13.48
C PRO A 394 -25.34 -3.83 -13.77
N PHE A 395 -25.48 -4.75 -12.81
CA PHE A 395 -25.08 -6.14 -12.95
C PHE A 395 -26.13 -7.13 -12.46
N ASP A 396 -26.11 -8.35 -12.99
CA ASP A 396 -26.97 -9.44 -12.54
C ASP A 396 -26.42 -10.06 -11.25
N LEU A 397 -27.08 -9.74 -10.14
CA LEU A 397 -26.69 -10.17 -8.79
C LEU A 397 -26.75 -11.69 -8.65
N VAL A 398 -27.86 -12.29 -9.05
CA VAL A 398 -28.10 -13.73 -8.91
C VAL A 398 -27.10 -14.52 -9.74
N ASN A 399 -26.85 -14.10 -10.98
CA ASN A 399 -25.85 -14.73 -11.83
C ASN A 399 -24.43 -14.58 -11.27
N THR A 400 -24.14 -13.49 -10.57
CA THR A 400 -22.84 -13.29 -9.92
C THR A 400 -22.60 -14.29 -8.80
N PHE A 401 -23.61 -14.55 -7.95
CA PHE A 401 -23.52 -15.61 -6.93
C PHE A 401 -23.53 -17.02 -7.54
N ARG A 402 -24.26 -17.23 -8.64
CA ARG A 402 -24.22 -18.49 -9.40
C ARG A 402 -22.80 -18.79 -9.92
N GLN A 403 -22.12 -17.78 -10.47
CA GLN A 403 -20.72 -17.92 -10.90
C GLN A 403 -19.77 -18.17 -9.71
N ALA A 404 -19.98 -17.51 -8.58
CA ALA A 404 -19.20 -17.78 -7.37
C ALA A 404 -19.38 -19.23 -6.90
N ARG A 405 -20.62 -19.74 -6.91
CA ARG A 405 -20.94 -21.15 -6.62
C ARG A 405 -20.22 -22.09 -7.57
N GLN A 406 -20.28 -21.84 -8.88
CA GLN A 406 -19.65 -22.69 -9.89
C GLN A 406 -18.13 -22.80 -9.72
N ILE A 407 -17.46 -21.71 -9.32
CA ILE A 407 -16.03 -21.71 -9.01
C ILE A 407 -15.70 -22.60 -7.81
N LEU A 408 -16.58 -22.65 -6.81
CA LEU A 408 -16.37 -23.37 -5.54
C LEU A 408 -16.97 -24.78 -5.51
N LEU A 409 -17.77 -25.14 -6.52
CA LEU A 409 -18.43 -26.44 -6.61
C LEU A 409 -17.41 -27.61 -6.55
N PRO A 410 -16.29 -27.61 -7.30
CA PRO A 410 -15.33 -28.71 -7.24
C PRO A 410 -14.71 -28.90 -5.84
N LEU A 411 -14.51 -27.80 -5.10
CA LEU A 411 -13.97 -27.85 -3.73
C LEU A 411 -14.97 -28.49 -2.77
N SER A 412 -16.26 -28.18 -2.92
CA SER A 412 -17.32 -28.79 -2.13
C SER A 412 -17.50 -30.29 -2.45
N GLU A 413 -17.42 -30.67 -3.73
CA GLU A 413 -17.52 -32.07 -4.18
C GLU A 413 -16.36 -32.92 -3.65
N GLN A 414 -15.13 -32.38 -3.68
CA GLN A 414 -13.96 -33.05 -3.11
C GLN A 414 -14.15 -33.40 -1.63
N LYS A 415 -14.83 -32.52 -0.88
CA LYS A 415 -15.17 -32.73 0.53
C LYS A 415 -16.52 -33.41 0.77
N LYS A 416 -17.26 -33.74 -0.29
CA LYS A 416 -18.63 -34.30 -0.22
C LYS A 416 -19.59 -33.43 0.60
N ILE A 417 -19.48 -32.11 0.47
CA ILE A 417 -20.34 -31.12 1.12
C ILE A 417 -21.36 -30.61 0.12
N GLN A 418 -22.63 -30.50 0.51
CA GLN A 418 -23.67 -29.92 -0.35
C GLN A 418 -23.53 -28.39 -0.38
N LEU A 419 -23.52 -27.79 -1.57
CA LEU A 419 -23.44 -26.34 -1.75
C LEU A 419 -24.70 -25.80 -2.46
N ASN A 420 -25.58 -25.17 -1.68
CA ASN A 420 -26.89 -24.69 -2.17
C ASN A 420 -26.93 -23.16 -2.28
N LEU A 421 -27.68 -22.64 -3.25
CA LEU A 421 -27.93 -21.21 -3.45
C LEU A 421 -29.45 -20.97 -3.49
N ASP A 422 -29.96 -20.26 -2.49
CA ASP A 422 -31.39 -19.99 -2.29
C ASP A 422 -31.65 -18.48 -2.37
N TYR A 423 -32.64 -18.03 -3.13
CA TYR A 423 -33.02 -16.61 -3.23
C TYR A 423 -34.44 -16.44 -3.81
N PRO A 424 -35.17 -15.36 -3.49
CA PRO A 424 -36.49 -15.09 -4.05
C PRO A 424 -36.39 -14.53 -5.47
N LEU A 425 -37.40 -14.79 -6.31
CA LEU A 425 -37.45 -14.32 -7.71
C LEU A 425 -37.40 -12.79 -7.84
N THR A 426 -37.78 -12.04 -6.80
CA THR A 426 -37.66 -10.57 -6.74
C THR A 426 -36.23 -10.08 -6.86
N MET A 427 -35.23 -10.93 -6.60
CA MET A 427 -33.82 -10.58 -6.74
C MET A 427 -33.30 -10.71 -8.16
N CYS A 428 -34.05 -11.35 -9.05
CA CYS A 428 -33.71 -11.41 -10.47
C CYS A 428 -33.74 -10.00 -11.09
N GLY A 429 -32.84 -9.74 -12.05
CA GLY A 429 -32.68 -8.44 -12.69
C GLY A 429 -31.34 -7.77 -12.35
N LYS A 430 -31.19 -6.52 -12.81
CA LYS A 430 -29.94 -5.76 -12.64
C LYS A 430 -29.97 -4.93 -11.37
N TRP A 431 -28.87 -5.00 -10.62
CA TRP A 431 -28.62 -4.22 -9.42
C TRP A 431 -27.46 -3.28 -9.69
N LEU A 432 -27.54 -2.05 -9.18
CA LEU A 432 -26.45 -1.09 -9.29
C LEU A 432 -25.45 -1.35 -8.17
N GLY A 433 -24.21 -1.68 -8.52
CA GLY A 433 -23.15 -1.96 -7.55
C GLY A 433 -21.85 -2.42 -8.21
N ASP A 434 -20.89 -2.81 -7.39
CA ASP A 434 -19.60 -3.33 -7.85
C ASP A 434 -19.63 -4.86 -7.94
N ARG A 435 -19.87 -5.36 -9.16
CA ARG A 435 -19.96 -6.80 -9.43
C ARG A 435 -18.72 -7.56 -8.96
N GLN A 436 -17.53 -7.01 -9.20
CA GLN A 436 -16.27 -7.70 -8.90
C GLN A 436 -16.06 -7.82 -7.39
N LYS A 437 -16.27 -6.73 -6.63
CA LYS A 437 -16.11 -6.76 -5.18
C LYS A 437 -17.17 -7.61 -4.49
N VAL A 438 -18.42 -7.56 -4.94
CA VAL A 438 -19.49 -8.45 -4.43
C VAL A 438 -19.14 -9.91 -4.66
N LYS A 439 -18.67 -10.27 -5.87
CA LYS A 439 -18.24 -11.64 -6.19
C LYS A 439 -17.07 -12.08 -5.30
N GLN A 440 -16.10 -11.21 -5.07
CA GLN A 440 -14.93 -11.50 -4.25
C GLN A 440 -15.31 -11.78 -2.79
N VAL A 441 -16.19 -10.96 -2.20
CA VAL A 441 -16.71 -11.18 -0.85
C VAL A 441 -17.41 -12.53 -0.76
N ALA A 442 -18.25 -12.86 -1.74
CA ALA A 442 -18.96 -14.14 -1.80
C ALA A 442 -18.00 -15.34 -1.86
N ILE A 443 -17.02 -15.31 -2.76
CA ILE A 443 -16.04 -16.39 -2.93
C ILE A 443 -15.29 -16.65 -1.62
N ASN A 444 -14.87 -15.57 -0.95
CA ASN A 444 -14.09 -15.66 0.27
C ASN A 444 -14.88 -16.26 1.44
N LEU A 445 -16.10 -15.77 1.67
CA LEU A 445 -16.96 -16.29 2.75
C LEU A 445 -17.39 -17.74 2.51
N VAL A 446 -17.78 -18.09 1.27
CA VAL A 446 -18.19 -19.46 0.93
C VAL A 446 -16.99 -20.42 0.95
N SER A 447 -15.82 -20.00 0.50
CA SER A 447 -14.59 -20.81 0.59
C SER A 447 -14.24 -21.12 2.05
N ASN A 448 -14.33 -20.12 2.94
CA ASN A 448 -14.14 -20.34 4.38
C ASN A 448 -15.18 -21.31 4.96
N ALA A 449 -16.46 -21.17 4.60
CA ALA A 449 -17.50 -22.11 5.02
C ALA A 449 -17.21 -23.56 4.60
N ILE A 450 -16.80 -23.79 3.34
CA ILE A 450 -16.41 -25.11 2.83
C ILE A 450 -15.15 -25.62 3.54
N LYS A 451 -14.20 -24.73 3.82
CA LYS A 451 -12.94 -25.06 4.49
C LYS A 451 -13.16 -25.56 5.91
N PHE A 452 -14.06 -24.95 6.68
CA PHE A 452 -14.33 -25.29 8.09
C PHE A 452 -15.49 -26.28 8.31
N THR A 453 -16.16 -26.69 7.24
CA THR A 453 -17.13 -27.79 7.27
C THR A 453 -16.42 -29.10 6.91
N MET A 454 -16.65 -30.15 7.70
CA MET A 454 -16.12 -31.49 7.43
C MET A 454 -17.16 -32.40 6.77
N VAL A 455 -18.40 -32.37 7.24
CA VAL A 455 -19.55 -33.12 6.71
C VAL A 455 -20.78 -32.24 6.82
N GLY A 456 -21.68 -32.29 5.83
CA GLY A 456 -22.95 -31.56 5.86
C GLY A 456 -23.13 -30.64 4.66
N GLN A 457 -23.56 -29.40 4.91
CA GLN A 457 -23.94 -28.46 3.86
C GLN A 457 -23.48 -27.04 4.13
N VAL A 458 -23.29 -26.29 3.05
CA VAL A 458 -23.13 -24.84 3.02
C VAL A 458 -24.27 -24.27 2.18
N LYS A 459 -25.08 -23.38 2.77
CA LYS A 459 -26.17 -22.68 2.11
C LYS A 459 -25.82 -21.22 1.92
N LEU A 460 -25.98 -20.72 0.70
CA LEU A 460 -25.86 -19.33 0.35
C LEU A 460 -27.27 -18.77 0.12
N VAL A 461 -27.75 -17.91 1.00
CA VAL A 461 -29.13 -17.38 0.97
C VAL A 461 -29.11 -15.89 0.65
N LEU A 462 -29.78 -15.47 -0.42
CA LEU A 462 -29.96 -14.05 -0.74
C LEU A 462 -31.37 -13.61 -0.36
N LYS A 463 -31.47 -12.44 0.29
CA LYS A 463 -32.73 -11.83 0.73
C LYS A 463 -32.76 -10.36 0.33
N THR A 464 -33.94 -9.83 0.02
CA THR A 464 -34.15 -8.39 -0.09
C THR A 464 -34.38 -7.80 1.30
N THR A 465 -33.86 -6.60 1.54
CA THR A 465 -34.12 -5.82 2.76
C THR A 465 -34.72 -4.48 2.37
N LYS A 466 -35.23 -3.73 3.36
CA LYS A 466 -35.81 -2.39 3.14
C LYS A 466 -34.85 -1.43 2.42
N PHE A 467 -33.54 -1.63 2.59
CA PHE A 467 -32.51 -0.71 2.11
C PHE A 467 -31.56 -1.33 1.08
N GLY A 468 -31.81 -2.57 0.63
CA GLY A 468 -30.98 -3.25 -0.36
C GLY A 468 -31.06 -4.77 -0.29
N ILE A 469 -29.92 -5.43 -0.09
CA ILE A 469 -29.84 -6.89 -0.03
C ILE A 469 -29.16 -7.36 1.26
N ARG A 470 -29.47 -8.59 1.67
CA ARG A 470 -28.76 -9.35 2.69
C ARG A 470 -28.36 -10.70 2.12
N VAL A 471 -27.12 -11.09 2.34
CA VAL A 471 -26.54 -12.36 1.91
C VAL A 471 -26.08 -13.11 3.14
N GLU A 472 -26.50 -14.36 3.26
CA GLU A 472 -26.20 -15.24 4.39
C GLU A 472 -25.48 -16.50 3.88
N ILE A 473 -24.39 -16.88 4.54
CA ILE A 473 -23.57 -18.05 4.26
C ILE A 473 -23.64 -18.91 5.51
N ILE A 474 -24.47 -19.95 5.46
CA ILE A 474 -24.77 -20.82 6.58
C ILE A 474 -24.02 -22.14 6.38
N ASP A 475 -23.11 -22.45 7.28
CA ASP A 475 -22.35 -23.70 7.29
C ASP A 475 -22.73 -24.56 8.49
N THR A 476 -22.58 -25.89 8.35
CA THR A 476 -22.76 -26.86 9.45
C THR A 476 -21.40 -27.30 10.03
N GLY A 477 -20.41 -26.41 10.03
CA GLY A 477 -19.04 -26.69 10.44
C GLY A 477 -18.81 -26.63 11.95
N ILE A 478 -17.54 -26.46 12.33
CA ILE A 478 -17.10 -26.49 13.74
C ILE A 478 -17.66 -25.33 14.61
N GLY A 479 -18.12 -24.26 13.99
CA GLY A 479 -18.53 -23.03 14.69
C GLY A 479 -17.35 -22.24 15.29
N ILE A 480 -17.64 -21.04 15.79
CA ILE A 480 -16.67 -20.07 16.30
C ILE A 480 -17.04 -19.72 17.75
N PRO A 481 -16.07 -19.70 18.68
CA PRO A 481 -16.28 -19.23 20.06
C PRO A 481 -16.75 -17.77 20.14
N LYS A 482 -17.68 -17.46 21.05
CA LYS A 482 -18.27 -16.11 21.21
C LYS A 482 -17.26 -15.01 21.56
N ASP A 483 -16.21 -15.36 22.27
CA ASP A 483 -15.08 -14.48 22.61
C ASP A 483 -14.25 -14.10 21.38
N GLN A 484 -14.29 -14.91 20.33
CA GLN A 484 -13.50 -14.70 19.11
C GLN A 484 -14.29 -14.04 17.98
N THR A 485 -15.63 -14.11 17.99
CA THR A 485 -16.47 -13.52 16.92
C THR A 485 -16.28 -12.01 16.73
N ALA A 486 -15.81 -11.28 17.75
CA ALA A 486 -15.49 -9.86 17.64
C ALA A 486 -14.19 -9.59 16.84
N ASN A 487 -13.22 -10.48 16.93
CA ASN A 487 -11.85 -10.24 16.45
C ASN A 487 -11.54 -10.96 15.13
N ILE A 488 -12.42 -11.83 14.63
CA ILE A 488 -12.19 -12.58 13.38
C ILE A 488 -12.09 -11.71 12.12
N PHE A 489 -12.57 -10.46 12.18
CA PHE A 489 -12.47 -9.51 11.08
C PHE A 489 -11.23 -8.61 11.18
N GLU A 490 -10.48 -8.68 12.29
CA GLU A 490 -9.20 -7.98 12.42
C GLU A 490 -8.12 -8.64 11.55
N SER A 491 -7.22 -7.83 11.01
CA SER A 491 -6.14 -8.28 10.14
C SER A 491 -5.18 -9.22 10.88
N PHE A 492 -4.78 -10.31 10.22
CA PHE A 492 -3.84 -11.32 10.72
C PHE A 492 -4.33 -12.14 11.94
N ASN A 493 -5.58 -11.97 12.39
CA ASN A 493 -6.11 -12.78 13.48
C ASN A 493 -6.63 -14.14 12.97
N GLN A 494 -6.16 -15.22 13.58
CA GLN A 494 -6.63 -16.59 13.37
C GLN A 494 -7.26 -17.11 14.66
N ALA A 495 -8.48 -17.63 14.57
CA ALA A 495 -9.28 -18.14 15.70
C ALA A 495 -8.54 -19.16 16.60
N SER A 496 -7.57 -19.93 16.08
CA SER A 496 -6.72 -20.81 16.90
C SER A 496 -5.39 -21.16 16.21
N PRO A 497 -4.23 -21.05 16.89
CA PRO A 497 -2.92 -21.47 16.35
C PRO A 497 -2.84 -22.95 15.96
N GLU A 498 -3.66 -23.82 16.57
CA GLU A 498 -3.69 -25.26 16.33
C GLU A 498 -4.54 -25.66 15.11
N ILE A 499 -5.58 -24.88 14.79
CA ILE A 499 -6.44 -25.08 13.61
C ILE A 499 -5.83 -24.40 12.37
N GLY A 500 -5.11 -23.28 12.54
CA GLY A 500 -4.41 -22.58 11.47
C GLY A 500 -3.31 -23.40 10.79
N ARG A 501 -2.61 -24.27 11.53
CA ARG A 501 -1.57 -25.18 11.01
C ARG A 501 -2.11 -26.26 10.08
N SER A 502 -3.37 -26.67 10.24
CA SER A 502 -3.97 -27.79 9.50
C SER A 502 -4.61 -27.37 8.18
N TYR A 503 -5.01 -26.09 8.04
CA TYR A 503 -5.85 -25.64 6.93
C TYR A 503 -5.40 -24.37 6.19
N GLY A 504 -4.32 -23.68 6.58
CA GLY A 504 -3.60 -22.68 5.76
C GLY A 504 -4.40 -21.45 5.27
N GLY A 505 -4.05 -20.26 5.74
CA GLY A 505 -4.66 -19.00 5.27
C GLY A 505 -3.89 -17.78 5.81
N THR A 506 -3.90 -16.67 5.07
CA THR A 506 -3.20 -15.43 5.44
C THR A 506 -3.82 -14.70 6.63
N GLY A 507 -5.08 -15.00 6.96
CA GLY A 507 -5.88 -14.22 7.92
C GLY A 507 -6.34 -12.87 7.37
N LEU A 508 -6.09 -12.57 6.09
CA LEU A 508 -6.45 -11.29 5.48
C LEU A 508 -7.85 -11.32 4.85
N GLY A 509 -8.33 -12.50 4.43
CA GLY A 509 -9.60 -12.64 3.72
C GLY A 509 -10.78 -11.94 4.42
N LEU A 510 -11.08 -12.27 5.67
CA LEU A 510 -12.24 -11.68 6.37
C LEU A 510 -12.10 -10.15 6.54
N SER A 511 -10.89 -9.66 6.81
CA SER A 511 -10.62 -8.22 6.90
C SER A 511 -10.83 -7.50 5.55
N ILE A 512 -10.40 -8.09 4.44
CA ILE A 512 -10.63 -7.57 3.08
C ILE A 512 -12.13 -7.54 2.77
N SER A 513 -12.85 -8.62 3.09
CA SER A 513 -14.31 -8.69 2.90
C SER A 513 -15.03 -7.63 3.71
N GLN A 514 -14.65 -7.41 4.98
CA GLN A 514 -15.24 -6.37 5.81
C GLN A 514 -15.03 -4.98 5.21
N ARG A 515 -13.83 -4.70 4.69
CA ARG A 515 -13.47 -3.40 4.09
C ARG A 515 -14.22 -3.14 2.78
N PHE A 516 -14.40 -4.15 1.92
CA PHE A 516 -15.22 -4.01 0.72
C PHE A 516 -16.68 -3.78 1.06
N VAL A 517 -17.25 -4.53 2.02
CA VAL A 517 -18.65 -4.36 2.41
C VAL A 517 -18.89 -2.98 3.02
N THR A 518 -18.05 -2.56 3.97
CA THR A 518 -18.17 -1.23 4.59
C THR A 518 -17.93 -0.10 3.60
N GLY A 519 -16.97 -0.23 2.68
CA GLY A 519 -16.73 0.79 1.65
C GLY A 519 -17.83 0.86 0.57
N MET A 520 -18.59 -0.22 0.36
CA MET A 520 -19.84 -0.20 -0.40
C MET A 520 -21.05 0.32 0.41
N GLY A 521 -20.83 0.85 1.62
CA GLY A 521 -21.88 1.37 2.50
C GLY A 521 -22.69 0.30 3.24
N GLY A 522 -22.19 -0.93 3.28
CA GLY A 522 -22.83 -2.09 3.87
C GLY A 522 -22.37 -2.45 5.28
N LYS A 523 -22.87 -3.58 5.78
CA LYS A 523 -22.51 -4.19 7.07
C LYS A 523 -22.18 -5.66 6.89
N ILE A 524 -21.22 -6.18 7.64
CA ILE A 524 -20.87 -7.61 7.65
C ILE A 524 -20.85 -8.10 9.11
N GLY A 525 -21.18 -9.36 9.33
CA GLY A 525 -21.14 -9.97 10.65
C GLY A 525 -21.15 -11.49 10.60
N VAL A 526 -21.15 -12.10 11.77
CA VAL A 526 -21.25 -13.55 11.95
C VAL A 526 -22.11 -13.87 13.16
N ASP A 527 -22.94 -14.91 13.02
CA ASP A 527 -23.63 -15.55 14.13
C ASP A 527 -23.15 -17.02 14.17
N SER A 528 -22.52 -17.44 15.25
CA SER A 528 -21.89 -18.77 15.30
C SER A 528 -21.97 -19.41 16.68
N LYS A 529 -22.02 -20.74 16.70
CA LYS A 529 -22.00 -21.55 17.92
C LYS A 529 -21.18 -22.81 17.70
N ILE A 530 -20.26 -23.07 18.64
CA ILE A 530 -19.36 -24.23 18.58
C ILE A 530 -20.18 -25.52 18.42
N GLY A 531 -19.84 -26.32 17.41
CA GLY A 531 -20.48 -27.60 17.09
C GLY A 531 -21.78 -27.51 16.26
N GLU A 532 -22.35 -26.32 16.07
CA GLU A 532 -23.59 -26.12 15.29
C GLU A 532 -23.36 -25.40 13.95
N GLY A 533 -22.15 -24.88 13.73
CA GLY A 533 -21.76 -24.16 12.52
C GLY A 533 -21.81 -22.64 12.65
N SER A 534 -21.69 -21.94 11.52
CA SER A 534 -21.69 -20.47 11.49
C SER A 534 -22.60 -19.93 10.39
N ASN A 535 -23.16 -18.75 10.64
CA ASN A 535 -23.86 -17.93 9.67
C ASN A 535 -23.11 -16.62 9.48
N PHE A 536 -22.29 -16.56 8.43
CA PHE A 536 -21.68 -15.31 8.00
C PHE A 536 -22.66 -14.53 7.14
N TRP A 537 -22.80 -13.24 7.39
CA TRP A 537 -23.75 -12.43 6.65
C TRP A 537 -23.20 -11.07 6.28
N PHE A 538 -23.67 -10.52 5.16
CA PHE A 538 -23.43 -9.13 4.82
C PHE A 538 -24.65 -8.48 4.17
N GLU A 539 -24.77 -7.18 4.37
CA GLU A 539 -25.83 -6.33 3.87
C GLU A 539 -25.21 -5.25 2.98
N LEU A 540 -25.81 -5.01 1.82
CA LEU A 540 -25.38 -3.96 0.90
C LEU A 540 -26.56 -3.10 0.48
N PRO A 541 -26.41 -1.76 0.44
CA PRO A 541 -27.46 -0.84 0.02
C PRO A 541 -27.59 -0.78 -1.50
N LEU A 542 -27.69 -1.94 -2.16
CA LEU A 542 -27.83 -2.01 -3.61
C LEU A 542 -29.24 -1.60 -4.02
N VAL A 543 -29.34 -0.83 -5.10
CA VAL A 543 -30.62 -0.42 -5.67
C VAL A 543 -30.90 -1.28 -6.89
N GLN A 544 -32.07 -1.92 -6.92
CA GLN A 544 -32.54 -2.63 -8.11
C GLN A 544 -32.89 -1.60 -9.19
N VAL A 545 -32.31 -1.76 -10.38
CA VAL A 545 -32.50 -0.82 -11.48
C VAL A 545 -33.78 -1.21 -12.23
N ASN A 546 -34.91 -0.64 -11.83
CA ASN A 546 -36.23 -0.92 -12.43
C ASN A 546 -36.66 0.07 -13.53
N LEU A 547 -35.77 0.93 -14.02
CA LEU A 547 -36.10 1.99 -14.99
C LEU A 547 -35.05 2.15 -16.09
N TRP A 548 -34.72 1.06 -16.79
CA TRP A 548 -34.14 1.18 -18.13
C TRP A 548 -35.18 0.59 -19.07
N LYS A 549 -35.89 1.46 -19.81
CA LYS A 549 -36.41 1.07 -21.11
C LYS A 549 -35.19 0.53 -21.86
N GLU A 550 -35.23 -0.74 -22.25
CA GLU A 550 -34.22 -1.27 -23.17
C GLU A 550 -34.03 -0.26 -24.31
N PRO A 551 -32.79 0.04 -24.72
CA PRO A 551 -32.59 0.56 -26.06
C PRO A 551 -33.31 -0.41 -27.00
N GLU A 552 -34.12 0.09 -27.93
CA GLU A 552 -34.78 -0.70 -28.97
C GLU A 552 -33.73 -1.40 -29.86
N MET A 553 -33.07 -2.45 -29.36
CA MET A 553 -32.12 -3.29 -30.08
C MET A 553 -32.03 -4.65 -29.39
N GLU A 554 -33.08 -5.45 -29.55
CA GLU A 554 -33.07 -6.67 -30.38
C GLU A 554 -34.40 -7.42 -30.17
N LYS A 555 -35.38 -7.18 -31.05
CA LYS A 555 -36.49 -8.11 -31.29
C LYS A 555 -35.95 -9.41 -31.90
N LYS A 556 -35.28 -10.24 -31.11
CA LYS A 556 -34.91 -11.61 -31.52
C LYS A 556 -35.47 -12.59 -30.50
N LYS A 557 -36.48 -13.34 -30.97
CA LYS A 557 -37.31 -14.37 -30.31
C LYS A 557 -38.44 -13.88 -29.38
N SER A 558 -39.42 -13.12 -29.89
CA SER A 558 -40.67 -12.88 -29.15
C SER A 558 -41.68 -14.00 -29.41
N ILE A 559 -41.99 -14.83 -28.40
CA ILE A 559 -43.23 -15.60 -28.36
C ILE A 559 -44.38 -14.63 -28.09
N ASN A 560 -45.48 -14.73 -28.84
CA ASN A 560 -46.67 -13.92 -28.61
C ASN A 560 -47.78 -14.80 -28.04
N LEU A 561 -48.21 -14.54 -26.80
CA LEU A 561 -49.22 -15.31 -26.08
C LEU A 561 -50.58 -14.60 -26.01
N SER A 562 -50.84 -13.59 -26.87
CA SER A 562 -52.01 -12.68 -26.84
C SER A 562 -53.41 -13.32 -26.80
N ASN A 563 -53.53 -14.63 -27.02
CA ASN A 563 -54.80 -15.37 -27.03
C ASN A 563 -54.77 -16.64 -26.16
N MET A 564 -53.76 -16.81 -25.30
CA MET A 564 -53.63 -17.99 -24.44
C MET A 564 -54.09 -17.69 -23.03
N LYS A 565 -54.69 -18.69 -22.38
CA LYS A 565 -54.99 -18.67 -20.95
C LYS A 565 -54.02 -19.55 -20.19
N GLY A 566 -53.20 -18.97 -19.31
CA GLY A 566 -52.23 -19.64 -18.47
C GLY A 566 -52.71 -19.84 -17.04
N LEU A 567 -52.22 -20.88 -16.36
CA LEU A 567 -52.38 -21.09 -14.94
C LEU A 567 -51.01 -21.13 -14.26
N VAL A 568 -50.79 -20.28 -13.25
CA VAL A 568 -49.56 -20.25 -12.46
C VAL A 568 -49.81 -20.86 -11.08
N VAL A 569 -49.07 -21.92 -10.76
CA VAL A 569 -49.20 -22.69 -9.52
C VAL A 569 -47.89 -22.63 -8.73
N ASP A 570 -47.88 -21.93 -7.60
CA ASP A 570 -46.71 -21.79 -6.71
C ASP A 570 -47.25 -21.43 -5.32
N ASP A 571 -46.73 -21.99 -4.22
CA ASP A 571 -47.23 -21.70 -2.87
C ASP A 571 -46.84 -20.28 -2.41
N ASN A 572 -45.77 -19.73 -2.98
CA ASN A 572 -45.29 -18.39 -2.68
C ASN A 572 -46.03 -17.31 -3.48
N THR A 573 -46.76 -16.45 -2.77
CA THR A 573 -47.52 -15.32 -3.33
C THR A 573 -46.69 -14.41 -4.23
N ILE A 574 -45.41 -14.20 -3.91
CA ILE A 574 -44.51 -13.33 -4.67
C ILE A 574 -44.10 -13.98 -5.98
N ASN A 575 -43.78 -15.28 -5.96
CA ASN A 575 -43.44 -16.01 -7.18
C ASN A 575 -44.64 -16.04 -8.13
N ARG A 576 -45.84 -16.35 -7.62
CA ARG A 576 -47.09 -16.31 -8.41
C ARG A 576 -47.27 -14.96 -9.11
N PHE A 577 -47.14 -13.86 -8.37
CA PHE A 577 -47.25 -12.51 -8.91
C PHE A 577 -46.22 -12.24 -10.03
N ILE A 578 -44.97 -12.68 -9.87
CA ILE A 578 -43.92 -12.47 -10.87
C ILE A 578 -44.21 -13.25 -12.15
N PHE A 579 -44.54 -14.54 -12.04
CA PHE A 579 -44.88 -15.36 -13.20
C PHE A 579 -46.12 -14.87 -13.91
N ARG A 580 -47.15 -14.45 -13.16
CA ARG A 580 -48.33 -13.81 -13.72
C ARG A 580 -47.95 -12.57 -14.52
N LYS A 581 -47.19 -11.64 -13.94
CA LYS A 581 -46.77 -10.41 -14.63
C LYS A 581 -45.92 -10.69 -15.86
N PHE A 582 -45.06 -11.71 -15.80
CA PHE A 582 -44.25 -12.13 -16.95
C PHE A 582 -45.12 -12.60 -18.11
N LEU A 583 -46.08 -13.49 -17.85
CA LEU A 583 -46.99 -14.01 -18.86
C LEU A 583 -47.97 -12.95 -19.38
N GLU A 584 -48.51 -12.09 -18.51
CA GLU A 584 -49.35 -10.95 -18.89
C GLU A 584 -48.60 -10.00 -19.84
N ASN A 585 -47.31 -9.73 -19.60
CA ASN A 585 -46.47 -8.92 -20.48
C ASN A 585 -46.25 -9.56 -21.86
N LEU A 586 -46.39 -10.89 -21.99
CA LEU A 586 -46.38 -11.61 -23.25
C LEU A 586 -47.76 -11.71 -23.91
N GLY A 587 -48.81 -11.13 -23.30
CA GLY A 587 -50.19 -11.09 -23.78
C GLY A 587 -51.10 -12.20 -23.26
N CYS A 588 -50.61 -13.08 -22.38
CA CYS A 588 -51.40 -14.20 -21.84
C CYS A 588 -52.37 -13.73 -20.75
N GLN A 589 -53.59 -14.27 -20.73
CA GLN A 589 -54.51 -14.15 -19.57
C GLN A 589 -54.11 -15.19 -18.53
N VAL A 590 -53.94 -14.80 -17.26
CA VAL A 590 -53.35 -15.70 -16.26
C VAL A 590 -54.21 -15.79 -15.01
N ASP A 591 -54.57 -17.02 -14.64
CA ASP A 591 -55.14 -17.34 -13.33
C ASP A 591 -54.02 -17.84 -12.40
N GLU A 592 -54.20 -17.66 -11.09
CA GLU A 592 -53.25 -18.06 -10.05
C GLU A 592 -53.85 -19.17 -9.18
N ALA A 593 -53.02 -20.12 -8.73
CA ALA A 593 -53.37 -21.13 -7.74
C ALA A 593 -52.26 -21.28 -6.70
N ALA A 594 -52.61 -21.26 -5.41
CA ALA A 594 -51.69 -21.32 -4.28
C ALA A 594 -51.29 -22.75 -3.88
N ASN A 595 -52.01 -23.76 -4.34
CA ASN A 595 -51.73 -25.17 -4.06
C ASN A 595 -52.31 -26.10 -5.15
N GLY A 596 -52.01 -27.39 -5.04
CA GLY A 596 -52.48 -28.41 -5.99
C GLY A 596 -54.00 -28.54 -6.07
N THR A 597 -54.72 -28.38 -4.96
CA THR A 597 -56.19 -28.49 -4.93
C THR A 597 -56.86 -27.36 -5.70
N GLU A 598 -56.39 -26.12 -5.50
CA GLU A 598 -56.86 -24.96 -6.25
C GLU A 598 -56.51 -25.08 -7.73
N CYS A 599 -55.33 -25.61 -8.05
CA CYS A 599 -54.94 -25.90 -9.44
C CYS A 599 -55.92 -26.86 -10.13
N LEU A 600 -56.25 -27.99 -9.50
CA LEU A 600 -57.17 -28.99 -10.07
C LEU A 600 -58.59 -28.44 -10.21
N THR A 601 -59.06 -27.68 -9.22
CA THR A 601 -60.38 -27.02 -9.26
C THR A 601 -60.44 -26.06 -10.44
N ASN A 602 -59.43 -25.20 -10.59
CA ASN A 602 -59.35 -24.24 -11.68
C ASN A 602 -59.28 -24.96 -13.05
N TYR A 603 -58.48 -26.01 -13.16
CA TYR A 603 -58.32 -26.81 -14.38
C TYR A 603 -59.62 -27.51 -14.81
N GLN A 604 -60.46 -27.96 -13.87
CA GLN A 604 -61.76 -28.56 -14.20
C GLN A 604 -62.81 -27.52 -14.63
N GLN A 605 -62.72 -26.29 -14.12
CA GLN A 605 -63.69 -25.23 -14.36
C GLN A 605 -63.36 -24.37 -15.59
N ASN A 606 -62.09 -24.35 -16.03
CA ASN A 606 -61.58 -23.50 -17.08
C ASN A 606 -60.72 -24.28 -18.07
N GLN A 607 -60.63 -23.79 -19.31
CA GLN A 607 -59.65 -24.29 -20.28
C GLN A 607 -58.38 -23.44 -20.21
N TYR A 608 -57.23 -24.12 -20.06
CA TYR A 608 -55.91 -23.49 -20.06
C TYR A 608 -55.08 -24.02 -21.24
N ASP A 609 -54.26 -23.14 -21.79
CA ASP A 609 -53.31 -23.43 -22.87
C ASP A 609 -51.87 -23.63 -22.36
N LEU A 610 -51.62 -23.31 -21.08
CA LEU A 610 -50.32 -23.45 -20.44
C LEU A 610 -50.48 -23.55 -18.91
N ILE A 611 -49.73 -24.43 -18.27
CA ILE A 611 -49.60 -24.45 -16.81
C ILE A 611 -48.12 -24.31 -16.41
N LEU A 612 -47.81 -23.34 -15.56
CA LEU A 612 -46.54 -23.27 -14.85
C LEU A 612 -46.72 -23.86 -13.45
N MET A 613 -45.98 -24.91 -13.14
CA MET A 613 -46.17 -25.73 -11.94
C MET A 613 -44.92 -25.75 -11.07
N ASP A 614 -44.97 -25.22 -9.85
CA ASP A 614 -43.93 -25.49 -8.85
C ASP A 614 -43.98 -26.97 -8.43
N LEU A 615 -42.81 -27.60 -8.37
CA LEU A 615 -42.67 -28.98 -7.90
C LEU A 615 -42.76 -29.10 -6.38
N GLN A 616 -42.34 -28.06 -5.65
CA GLN A 616 -42.24 -28.08 -4.19
C GLN A 616 -43.35 -27.22 -3.56
N MET A 617 -44.52 -27.82 -3.30
CA MET A 617 -45.59 -27.19 -2.52
C MET A 617 -45.90 -27.98 -1.24
N PRO A 618 -46.30 -27.34 -0.12
CA PRO A 618 -46.43 -27.97 1.20
C PRO A 618 -47.50 -29.08 1.31
N GLU A 619 -48.58 -29.00 0.51
CA GLU A 619 -49.77 -29.85 0.65
C GLU A 619 -49.95 -30.85 -0.51
N ALA A 620 -49.31 -30.61 -1.66
CA ALA A 620 -49.38 -31.48 -2.83
C ALA A 620 -48.08 -31.36 -3.64
N ASN A 621 -47.47 -32.49 -4.01
CA ASN A 621 -46.29 -32.49 -4.87
C ASN A 621 -46.72 -32.17 -6.32
N GLY A 622 -46.06 -31.23 -7.00
CA GLY A 622 -46.40 -30.82 -8.37
C GLY A 622 -46.41 -31.99 -9.37
N TYR A 623 -45.65 -33.07 -9.09
CA TYR A 623 -45.73 -34.33 -9.83
C TYR A 623 -47.12 -34.98 -9.74
N MET A 624 -47.67 -35.11 -8.54
CA MET A 624 -48.97 -35.74 -8.30
C MET A 624 -50.11 -34.93 -8.93
N VAL A 625 -50.02 -33.60 -8.87
CA VAL A 625 -51.01 -32.71 -9.51
C VAL A 625 -50.99 -32.91 -11.03
N THR A 626 -49.80 -33.02 -11.62
CA THR A 626 -49.64 -33.26 -13.06
C THR A 626 -50.20 -34.63 -13.46
N GLU A 627 -49.91 -35.69 -12.70
CA GLU A 627 -50.45 -37.03 -12.95
C GLU A 627 -51.99 -37.04 -12.95
N GLN A 628 -52.61 -36.32 -12.02
CA GLN A 628 -54.07 -36.19 -11.95
C GLN A 628 -54.64 -35.40 -13.13
N ILE A 629 -53.96 -34.33 -13.57
CA ILE A 629 -54.34 -33.59 -14.80
C ILE A 629 -54.28 -34.55 -16.01
N ARG A 630 -53.22 -35.36 -16.14
CA ARG A 630 -53.11 -36.33 -17.24
C ARG A 630 -54.20 -37.41 -17.22
N GLN A 631 -54.61 -37.87 -16.04
CA GLN A 631 -55.73 -38.80 -15.89
C GLN A 631 -57.06 -38.18 -16.32
N LEU A 632 -57.31 -36.92 -15.91
CA LEU A 632 -58.51 -36.18 -16.32
C LEU A 632 -58.55 -36.00 -17.84
N GLU A 633 -57.43 -35.61 -18.47
CA GLU A 633 -57.31 -35.49 -19.92
C GLU A 633 -57.70 -36.77 -20.66
N GLN A 634 -57.18 -37.92 -20.19
CA GLN A 634 -57.48 -39.23 -20.77
C GLN A 634 -58.94 -39.65 -20.56
N SER A 635 -59.48 -39.46 -19.35
CA SER A 635 -60.84 -39.91 -19.01
C SER A 635 -61.94 -39.07 -19.65
N SER A 636 -61.68 -37.78 -19.91
CA SER A 636 -62.67 -36.83 -20.43
C SER A 636 -62.42 -36.45 -21.90
N GLY A 637 -61.39 -37.02 -22.55
CA GLY A 637 -61.04 -36.73 -23.94
C GLY A 637 -60.60 -35.28 -24.17
N LEU A 638 -60.07 -34.63 -23.14
CA LEU A 638 -59.63 -33.22 -23.21
C LEU A 638 -58.29 -33.13 -23.95
N LYS A 639 -58.06 -31.98 -24.59
CA LYS A 639 -56.77 -31.69 -25.23
C LYS A 639 -55.69 -31.60 -24.15
N ARG A 640 -54.55 -32.25 -24.40
CA ARG A 640 -53.37 -32.18 -23.52
C ARG A 640 -52.91 -30.73 -23.37
N VAL A 641 -52.90 -30.22 -22.14
CA VAL A 641 -52.34 -28.90 -21.82
C VAL A 641 -50.82 -29.02 -21.62
N PRO A 642 -50.02 -28.12 -22.20
CA PRO A 642 -48.60 -28.02 -21.91
C PRO A 642 -48.33 -27.63 -20.45
N ILE A 643 -47.52 -28.42 -19.73
CA ILE A 643 -47.14 -28.19 -18.32
C ILE A 643 -45.63 -27.98 -18.22
N LEU A 644 -45.22 -26.78 -17.81
CA LEU A 644 -43.83 -26.40 -17.57
C LEU A 644 -43.53 -26.44 -16.06
N ALA A 645 -42.66 -27.38 -15.67
CA ALA A 645 -42.24 -27.53 -14.28
C ALA A 645 -41.27 -26.42 -13.87
N ILE A 646 -41.41 -25.88 -12.66
CA ILE A 646 -40.49 -24.91 -12.09
C ILE A 646 -39.86 -25.52 -10.83
N SER A 647 -38.53 -25.58 -10.76
CA SER A 647 -37.82 -26.22 -9.65
C SER A 647 -36.52 -25.52 -9.29
N ALA A 648 -36.12 -25.55 -8.02
CA ALA A 648 -34.79 -25.08 -7.59
C ALA A 648 -33.64 -26.05 -7.98
N ARG A 649 -33.94 -27.28 -8.40
CA ARG A 649 -32.93 -28.31 -8.72
C ARG A 649 -33.22 -28.96 -10.07
N ILE A 650 -32.50 -28.57 -11.11
CA ILE A 650 -32.76 -29.02 -12.49
C ILE A 650 -32.26 -30.46 -12.75
N GLU A 651 -31.07 -30.79 -12.26
CA GLU A 651 -30.38 -32.05 -12.61
C GLU A 651 -31.03 -33.29 -12.00
N GLU A 652 -31.66 -33.14 -10.82
CA GLU A 652 -32.32 -34.26 -10.10
C GLU A 652 -33.77 -34.52 -10.58
N VAL A 653 -34.44 -33.53 -11.17
CA VAL A 653 -35.89 -33.58 -11.44
C VAL A 653 -36.26 -33.97 -12.87
N LYS A 654 -35.31 -33.97 -13.81
CA LYS A 654 -35.59 -34.16 -15.25
C LYS A 654 -36.34 -35.46 -15.56
N GLU A 655 -35.87 -36.58 -15.02
CA GLU A 655 -36.50 -37.88 -15.23
C GLU A 655 -37.87 -37.97 -14.53
N GLN A 656 -37.99 -37.38 -13.33
CA GLN A 656 -39.26 -37.37 -12.57
C GLN A 656 -40.34 -36.52 -13.25
N CYS A 657 -39.98 -35.34 -13.79
CA CYS A 657 -40.90 -34.49 -14.54
C CYS A 657 -41.45 -35.23 -15.77
N LYS A 658 -40.58 -35.96 -16.49
CA LYS A 658 -40.97 -36.73 -17.66
C LYS A 658 -41.91 -37.88 -17.30
N LEU A 659 -41.63 -38.60 -16.20
CA LEU A 659 -42.49 -39.69 -15.71
C LEU A 659 -43.87 -39.20 -15.27
N ALA A 660 -43.95 -38.04 -14.61
CA ALA A 660 -45.21 -37.42 -14.20
C ALA A 660 -46.04 -36.87 -15.39
N GLY A 661 -45.44 -36.80 -16.59
CA GLY A 661 -46.10 -36.32 -17.80
C GLY A 661 -46.01 -34.81 -18.03
N MET A 662 -45.03 -34.13 -17.44
CA MET A 662 -44.74 -32.71 -17.72
C MET A 662 -44.01 -32.57 -19.07
N ASP A 663 -44.20 -31.44 -19.74
CA ASP A 663 -43.73 -31.23 -21.12
C ASP A 663 -42.40 -30.46 -21.17
N GLY A 664 -42.04 -29.76 -20.09
CA GLY A 664 -40.74 -29.11 -19.93
C GLY A 664 -40.41 -28.83 -18.47
N TYR A 665 -39.22 -28.30 -18.23
CA TYR A 665 -38.80 -27.86 -16.90
C TYR A 665 -37.91 -26.62 -16.99
N ILE A 666 -37.96 -25.80 -15.96
CA ILE A 666 -37.10 -24.63 -15.81
C ILE A 666 -36.58 -24.52 -14.38
N GLY A 667 -35.29 -24.22 -14.26
CA GLY A 667 -34.64 -24.06 -12.97
C GLY A 667 -34.80 -22.66 -12.40
N LYS A 668 -35.15 -22.53 -11.13
CA LYS A 668 -34.91 -21.30 -10.36
C LYS A 668 -33.38 -21.26 -10.07
N PRO A 669 -32.62 -20.22 -10.51
CA PRO A 669 -33.07 -19.01 -11.20
C PRO A 669 -33.01 -19.22 -12.69
N PHE A 670 -34.01 -18.70 -13.39
CA PHE A 670 -34.01 -18.62 -14.84
C PHE A 670 -33.93 -17.16 -15.27
N ARG A 671 -33.36 -16.94 -16.45
CA ARG A 671 -33.44 -15.66 -17.12
C ARG A 671 -34.72 -15.57 -17.95
N SER A 672 -35.21 -14.36 -18.23
CA SER A 672 -36.39 -14.14 -19.07
C SER A 672 -36.28 -14.82 -20.45
N ASP A 673 -35.09 -14.81 -21.04
CA ASP A 673 -34.78 -15.47 -22.30
C ASP A 673 -34.83 -17.00 -22.22
N GLU A 674 -34.35 -17.60 -21.13
CA GLU A 674 -34.44 -19.05 -20.89
C GLU A 674 -35.91 -19.49 -20.73
N LEU A 675 -36.72 -18.69 -20.03
CA LEU A 675 -38.16 -18.96 -19.89
C LEU A 675 -38.88 -18.83 -21.24
N ILE A 676 -38.58 -17.81 -22.04
CA ILE A 676 -39.14 -17.68 -23.40
C ILE A 676 -38.73 -18.87 -24.27
N GLU A 677 -37.50 -19.36 -24.17
CA GLU A 677 -37.04 -20.52 -24.93
C GLU A 677 -37.76 -21.80 -24.53
N GLN A 678 -37.93 -22.05 -23.22
CA GLN A 678 -38.69 -23.21 -22.73
C GLN A 678 -40.18 -23.12 -23.08
N LEU A 679 -40.79 -21.94 -22.97
CA LEU A 679 -42.17 -21.73 -23.40
C LEU A 679 -42.33 -22.00 -24.91
N ASN A 680 -41.39 -21.57 -25.74
CA ASN A 680 -41.41 -21.88 -27.18
C ASN A 680 -41.27 -23.39 -27.46
N GLN A 681 -40.53 -24.14 -26.65
CA GLN A 681 -40.37 -25.59 -26.81
C GLN A 681 -41.60 -26.39 -26.37
N VAL A 682 -42.36 -25.86 -25.41
CA VAL A 682 -43.49 -26.56 -24.79
C VAL A 682 -44.82 -26.21 -25.47
N ILE A 683 -44.93 -25.02 -26.06
CA ILE A 683 -46.16 -24.51 -26.71
C ILE A 683 -46.20 -24.83 -28.21
N ASN A 684 -45.05 -24.86 -28.90
CA ASN A 684 -44.94 -25.25 -30.32
C ASN A 684 -44.56 -26.72 -30.46
#